data_AF-A0A7I9XUF9-F1
#
_entry.id   AF-A0A7I9XUF9-F1
#
_cell.length_a   1.000
_cell.length_b   1.000
_cell.length_c   1.000
_cell.angle_alpha   90.00
_cell.angle_beta   90.00
_cell.angle_gamma   90.00
#
_symmetry.space_group_name_H-M   'P 1'
#
loop_
_entity.id
_entity.type
_entity.pdbx_description
1 polymer ?
#
loop_
_entity_poly.entity_id
_entity_poly.type
_entity_poly.pdbx_seq_one_letter_code
_entity_poly.pdbx_strand_id
1 'polypeptide(L)'
;MGATVGVLWAGVMAPVGGVAVGRADVVDVLVDPIVESVLAALGVGGLADVGSATSMPADVLGGLDAALVGVVQDLNSVVNGVAQDWITSPIGGPVDEVINTPFVLLFGRDLIGNGINDFTGTNDSLLGSSGLFGNLSDGGFLIGNGGTGATGVAGVDGGAGGIGGSAGLIGDGGAGGAGIAGGAGGAGGTGGLLLGNGGEGGAGGDAVTAGEAGGTGGAGGSAVLFGNGGAGGAGGAGAAGATGTTGTTGTEGAAGVSGTNDGAGGAGGTGGDGGVGGTGGAGGAGGTGGAAGFLVGDGGAGGAGGAGGDGGAGGVGGTGGAGGVGAAGSDTVAAGNGGAGGGAGDGGAGGVGGAGGAGGDGGAGGIFGSPGAGGIGGNGGDGGAGGVGGTGGNGGAGYSQTTAGLAGGNGGTGGTGGNGGAGGAGGAAGEGGLNGAGADRAASGMAGTAGDGGNGGAGGNGGDGGSSTVAAGSPGEKGSPGAGPVGSTGGTGGAGGTGGAGGGTSAALTVGKYPYWVTVAPGGVTGAGDVYVANFGSGDVSVIDPSTTTVTATIDVGTEPTGVAVAPDGVTGAGDVYVTNSGSNSVWVINPANDTVVATIDVVGGPANVVVAPQGVPGAGDVYVLDDSGTLSVINPSTDTVVGTIDVTVHVGSESVGVAVAPDGVTNAGDVYVTDDLASKVLVVDPSTDTVVASVAVGSYPFGVAVAPEGVTGAGDVYVANTASHTVSVINPSTDTVIATIAVGSAPEGVAVNPITGDVYVANTSSDSVSVINPSTDTVIATIDVGSQPLGVAVAPEGVTGAGDAYVTNSLSNTVSVIGPVGPASP
;
A
#
# COMPACT_ATOMS: atom_id res chain seq x y z
N MET A 1 -14.73 -39.38 53.57
CA MET A 1 -14.32 -40.50 54.46
C MET A 1 -14.59 -41.78 53.69
N GLY A 2 -13.65 -42.61 53.24
CA GLY A 2 -12.31 -42.93 53.72
C GLY A 2 -12.26 -44.46 53.87
N ALA A 3 -11.38 -45.14 53.12
CA ALA A 3 -10.85 -46.51 53.31
C ALA A 3 -10.16 -46.96 52.00
N THR A 4 -8.83 -46.83 51.87
CA THR A 4 -7.75 -47.85 52.09
C THR A 4 -7.37 -48.72 50.88
N VAL A 5 -6.08 -49.15 50.86
CA VAL A 5 -5.41 -50.19 50.03
C VAL A 5 -4.83 -49.63 48.71
N GLY A 6 -3.58 -49.86 48.27
CA GLY A 6 -2.58 -50.88 48.55
C GLY A 6 -2.31 -51.69 47.26
N VAL A 7 -1.08 -51.60 46.73
CA VAL A 7 -0.33 -52.55 45.85
C VAL A 7 -1.13 -53.43 44.85
N LEU A 8 -0.85 -53.33 43.53
CA LEU A 8 -0.44 -54.46 42.66
C LEU A 8 -0.32 -54.07 41.16
N TRP A 9 0.84 -54.43 40.58
CA TRP A 9 1.09 -54.96 39.22
C TRP A 9 0.87 -54.05 37.99
N ALA A 10 1.87 -53.76 37.15
CA ALA A 10 2.76 -54.65 36.37
C ALA A 10 2.02 -55.57 35.38
N GLY A 11 2.20 -55.33 34.08
CA GLY A 11 1.73 -56.14 32.95
C GLY A 11 2.11 -55.46 31.63
N VAL A 12 3.34 -55.55 31.11
CA VAL A 12 3.89 -56.66 30.27
C VAL A 12 3.29 -56.59 28.84
N MET A 13 3.99 -56.15 27.78
CA MET A 13 5.08 -56.85 27.06
C MET A 13 5.92 -55.93 26.14
N ALA A 14 7.26 -56.03 26.29
CA ALA A 14 8.32 -56.21 25.27
C ALA A 14 8.56 -55.23 24.07
N PRO A 15 9.82 -55.14 23.58
CA PRO A 15 10.39 -53.95 22.93
C PRO A 15 10.51 -54.06 21.41
N VAL A 16 10.53 -52.90 20.72
CA VAL A 16 11.16 -52.76 19.40
C VAL A 16 11.89 -51.40 19.35
N GLY A 17 13.22 -51.44 19.35
CA GLY A 17 14.09 -50.47 18.65
C GLY A 17 14.16 -49.01 19.12
N GLY A 18 15.01 -48.75 20.12
CA GLY A 18 15.93 -47.60 20.19
C GLY A 18 15.47 -46.19 19.81
N VAL A 19 14.93 -45.43 20.77
CA VAL A 19 15.23 -44.00 20.99
C VAL A 19 15.18 -43.77 22.51
N ALA A 20 16.22 -43.16 23.08
CA ALA A 20 16.21 -42.76 24.50
C ALA A 20 15.24 -41.59 24.67
N VAL A 21 14.06 -41.84 25.23
CA VAL A 21 13.17 -40.77 25.70
C VAL A 21 13.58 -40.42 27.13
N GLY A 22 14.34 -39.34 27.29
CA GLY A 22 14.57 -38.72 28.58
C GLY A 22 13.23 -38.26 29.17
N ARG A 23 13.01 -38.53 30.45
CA ARG A 23 11.88 -37.96 31.18
C ARG A 23 12.26 -36.53 31.54
N ALA A 24 11.66 -35.54 30.87
CA ALA A 24 11.80 -34.13 31.21
C ALA A 24 11.52 -33.94 32.72
N ASP A 25 12.54 -33.57 33.48
CA ASP A 25 12.38 -33.15 34.86
C ASP A 25 12.29 -31.62 34.95
N VAL A 26 12.06 -31.09 36.16
CA VAL A 26 11.92 -29.64 36.40
C VAL A 26 13.21 -28.88 36.03
N VAL A 27 14.36 -29.56 35.96
CA VAL A 27 15.62 -28.98 35.53
C VAL A 27 15.65 -28.87 34.00
N ASP A 28 15.20 -29.89 33.27
CA ASP A 28 15.09 -29.84 31.80
C ASP A 28 14.10 -28.73 31.33
N VAL A 29 13.01 -28.49 32.06
CA VAL A 29 12.02 -27.47 31.69
C VAL A 29 12.48 -26.03 32.01
N LEU A 30 13.32 -25.83 33.03
CA LEU A 30 13.73 -24.50 33.49
C LEU A 30 15.14 -24.09 33.06
N VAL A 31 16.03 -25.06 32.80
CA VAL A 31 17.46 -24.81 32.60
C VAL A 31 17.87 -25.04 31.14
N ASP A 32 17.28 -26.00 30.44
CA ASP A 32 17.65 -26.26 29.04
C ASP A 32 17.39 -25.08 28.10
N PRO A 33 16.27 -24.32 28.19
CA PRO A 33 16.08 -23.14 27.34
C PRO A 33 17.13 -22.06 27.60
N ILE A 34 17.51 -21.87 28.86
CA ILE A 34 18.51 -20.87 29.28
C ILE A 34 19.90 -21.27 28.77
N VAL A 35 20.25 -22.55 28.91
CA VAL A 35 21.54 -23.09 28.47
C VAL A 35 21.60 -23.09 26.94
N GLU A 36 20.57 -23.55 26.24
CA GLU A 36 20.51 -23.54 24.77
C GLU A 36 20.57 -22.13 24.19
N SER A 37 19.86 -21.14 24.76
CA SER A 37 19.93 -19.74 24.33
C SER A 37 21.31 -19.12 24.55
N VAL A 38 21.98 -19.40 25.67
CA VAL A 38 23.34 -18.93 25.94
C VAL A 38 24.36 -19.62 25.02
N LEU A 39 24.19 -20.91 24.73
CA LEU A 39 25.09 -21.66 23.84
C LEU A 39 24.90 -21.28 22.37
N ALA A 40 23.66 -21.04 21.93
CA ALA A 40 23.34 -20.55 20.58
C ALA A 40 23.93 -19.15 20.34
N ALA A 41 23.80 -18.23 21.31
CA ALA A 41 24.36 -16.88 21.23
C ALA A 41 25.90 -16.87 21.19
N LEU A 42 26.54 -17.87 21.78
CA LEU A 42 28.00 -18.07 21.73
C LEU A 42 28.45 -18.89 20.52
N GLY A 43 27.53 -19.37 19.68
CA GLY A 43 27.82 -20.19 18.50
C GLY A 43 28.44 -21.56 18.82
N VAL A 44 28.19 -22.10 20.02
CA VAL A 44 28.78 -23.37 20.48
C VAL A 44 27.70 -24.43 20.66
N GLY A 45 27.86 -25.58 20.00
CA GLY A 45 26.89 -26.69 20.05
C GLY A 45 26.90 -27.51 21.34
N GLY A 46 27.56 -27.04 22.40
CA GLY A 46 27.65 -27.74 23.69
C GLY A 46 28.72 -27.17 24.64
N LEU A 47 28.57 -27.43 25.94
CA LEU A 47 29.51 -26.95 26.97
C LEU A 47 30.93 -27.51 26.80
N ALA A 48 31.08 -28.58 26.02
CA ALA A 48 32.35 -29.21 25.66
C ALA A 48 33.15 -28.46 24.58
N ASP A 49 32.52 -27.53 23.84
CA ASP A 49 33.14 -26.85 22.69
C ASP A 49 33.81 -25.50 23.05
N VAL A 50 33.66 -25.07 24.32
CA VAL A 50 34.26 -23.86 24.89
C VAL A 50 35.80 -23.89 24.88
N GLY A 51 36.41 -25.04 24.57
CA GLY A 51 37.86 -25.23 24.51
C GLY A 51 38.53 -25.02 23.14
N SER A 52 37.80 -24.82 22.03
CA SER A 52 38.39 -24.84 20.66
C SER A 52 38.26 -23.55 19.83
N ALA A 53 37.73 -22.46 20.39
CA ALA A 53 37.34 -21.27 19.64
C ALA A 53 38.49 -20.55 18.87
N THR A 54 38.61 -20.81 17.56
CA THR A 54 39.38 -20.00 16.60
C THR A 54 38.51 -19.02 15.81
N SER A 55 37.20 -18.95 16.07
CA SER A 55 36.28 -18.00 15.42
C SER A 55 35.24 -17.52 16.43
N MET A 56 35.57 -16.48 17.19
CA MET A 56 34.55 -15.71 17.91
C MET A 56 33.94 -14.68 16.93
N PRO A 57 32.61 -14.57 16.82
CA PRO A 57 31.96 -13.55 15.98
C PRO A 57 32.31 -12.12 16.44
N ALA A 58 32.21 -11.15 15.54
CA ALA A 58 32.76 -9.79 15.72
C ALA A 58 32.12 -8.97 16.86
N ASP A 59 31.00 -9.42 17.44
CA ASP A 59 30.35 -8.78 18.59
C ASP A 59 29.87 -9.79 19.64
N VAL A 60 30.81 -10.33 20.40
CA VAL A 60 30.54 -11.23 21.54
C VAL A 60 29.77 -10.51 22.65
N LEU A 61 29.89 -9.19 22.76
CA LEU A 61 29.22 -8.42 23.82
C LEU A 61 27.75 -8.17 23.48
N GLY A 62 27.43 -7.79 22.24
CA GLY A 62 26.04 -7.67 21.78
C GLY A 62 25.29 -9.00 21.76
N GLY A 63 25.97 -10.11 21.40
CA GLY A 63 25.37 -11.45 21.47
C GLY A 63 25.04 -11.90 22.90
N LEU A 64 25.91 -11.59 23.87
CA LEU A 64 25.65 -11.86 25.29
C LEU A 64 24.52 -10.97 25.84
N ASP A 65 24.44 -9.73 25.37
CA ASP A 65 23.41 -8.77 25.75
C ASP A 65 22.02 -9.25 25.33
N ALA A 66 21.87 -9.60 24.04
CA ALA A 66 20.66 -10.18 23.49
C ALA A 66 20.25 -11.48 24.18
N ALA A 67 21.22 -12.35 24.53
CA ALA A 67 20.94 -13.59 25.26
C ALA A 67 20.40 -13.32 26.67
N LEU A 68 20.96 -12.33 27.39
CA LEU A 68 20.52 -12.00 28.74
C LEU A 68 19.13 -11.35 28.74
N VAL A 69 18.84 -10.48 27.77
CA VAL A 69 17.49 -9.94 27.55
C VAL A 69 16.52 -11.06 27.21
N GLY A 70 16.90 -11.98 26.32
CA GLY A 70 16.09 -13.16 25.98
C GLY A 70 15.73 -14.01 27.20
N VAL A 71 16.70 -14.32 28.06
CA VAL A 71 16.46 -15.06 29.32
C VAL A 71 15.48 -14.33 30.24
N VAL A 72 15.57 -13.00 30.32
CA VAL A 72 14.63 -12.20 31.12
C VAL A 72 13.23 -12.20 30.51
N GLN A 73 13.11 -12.16 29.19
CA GLN A 73 11.81 -12.26 28.50
C GLN A 73 11.18 -13.65 28.67
N ASP A 74 11.96 -14.72 28.57
CA ASP A 74 11.50 -16.08 28.84
C ASP A 74 11.02 -16.22 30.29
N LEU A 75 11.79 -15.69 31.25
CA LEU A 75 11.41 -15.68 32.65
C LEU A 75 10.13 -14.87 32.87
N ASN A 76 9.99 -13.70 32.25
CA ASN A 76 8.79 -12.88 32.35
C ASN A 76 7.57 -13.63 31.78
N SER A 77 7.72 -14.23 30.60
CA SER A 77 6.66 -15.01 29.95
C SER A 77 6.19 -16.19 30.81
N VAL A 78 7.12 -16.94 31.40
CA VAL A 78 6.79 -18.07 32.28
C VAL A 78 6.14 -17.59 33.58
N VAL A 79 6.74 -16.62 34.27
CA VAL A 79 6.25 -16.15 35.58
C VAL A 79 4.90 -15.46 35.42
N ASN A 80 4.76 -14.59 34.42
CA ASN A 80 3.51 -13.91 34.15
C ASN A 80 2.46 -14.90 33.64
N GLY A 81 2.79 -15.79 32.71
CA GLY A 81 1.87 -16.83 32.21
C GLY A 81 1.30 -17.70 33.34
N VAL A 82 2.15 -18.21 34.23
CA VAL A 82 1.70 -18.98 35.42
C VAL A 82 0.82 -18.14 36.35
N ALA A 83 1.15 -16.86 36.53
CA ALA A 83 0.33 -15.95 37.32
C ALA A 83 -1.06 -15.73 36.70
N GLN A 84 -1.13 -15.48 35.38
CA GLN A 84 -2.39 -15.29 34.66
C GLN A 84 -3.26 -16.56 34.66
N ASP A 85 -2.63 -17.72 34.48
CA ASP A 85 -3.30 -19.03 34.61
C ASP A 85 -3.87 -19.23 36.02
N TRP A 86 -3.11 -18.86 37.06
CA TRP A 86 -3.58 -18.98 38.43
C TRP A 86 -4.75 -18.03 38.71
N ILE A 87 -4.64 -16.75 38.36
CA ILE A 87 -5.67 -15.71 38.57
C ILE A 87 -7.01 -16.15 37.93
N THR A 88 -6.95 -16.74 36.74
CA THR A 88 -8.14 -17.18 35.99
C THR A 88 -8.60 -18.61 36.31
N SER A 89 -7.86 -19.35 37.15
CA SER A 89 -8.16 -20.76 37.44
C SER A 89 -9.39 -20.95 38.35
N PRO A 90 -10.05 -22.13 38.30
CA PRO A 90 -11.16 -22.48 39.19
C PRO A 90 -10.82 -22.51 40.69
N ILE A 91 -9.52 -22.55 41.02
CA ILE A 91 -9.02 -22.51 42.41
C ILE A 91 -8.61 -21.09 42.79
N GLY A 92 -7.99 -20.35 41.86
CA GLY A 92 -7.57 -18.97 42.05
C GLY A 92 -8.75 -18.04 42.26
N GLY A 93 -9.75 -18.04 41.36
CA GLY A 93 -10.89 -17.11 41.43
C GLY A 93 -11.62 -17.05 42.79
N PRO A 94 -11.96 -18.18 43.44
CA PRO A 94 -12.58 -18.16 44.77
C PRO A 94 -11.65 -17.75 45.92
N VAL A 95 -10.33 -17.96 45.76
CA VAL A 95 -9.30 -17.60 46.76
C VAL A 95 -8.89 -16.13 46.62
N ASP A 96 -8.96 -15.61 45.40
CA ASP A 96 -8.64 -14.25 45.00
C ASP A 96 -9.47 -13.22 45.80
N GLU A 97 -10.80 -13.37 45.81
CA GLU A 97 -11.70 -12.46 46.53
C GLU A 97 -11.37 -12.41 48.05
N VAL A 98 -11.04 -13.56 48.65
CA VAL A 98 -10.72 -13.66 50.08
C VAL A 98 -9.38 -12.98 50.41
N ILE A 99 -8.39 -13.11 49.53
CA ILE A 99 -7.05 -12.53 49.72
C ILE A 99 -7.06 -11.02 49.41
N ASN A 100 -7.75 -10.61 48.36
CA ASN A 100 -7.74 -9.23 47.88
C ASN A 100 -8.65 -8.31 48.69
N THR A 101 -9.81 -8.78 49.20
CA THR A 101 -10.78 -7.91 49.88
C THR A 101 -10.17 -7.03 50.99
N PRO A 102 -9.37 -7.55 51.95
CA PRO A 102 -8.73 -6.71 52.96
C PRO A 102 -7.71 -5.72 52.38
N PHE A 103 -7.04 -6.11 51.30
CA PHE A 103 -5.99 -5.32 50.66
C PHE A 103 -6.58 -4.18 49.83
N VAL A 104 -7.63 -4.44 49.04
CA VAL A 104 -8.38 -3.43 48.28
C VAL A 104 -8.99 -2.39 49.22
N LEU A 105 -9.53 -2.80 50.37
CA LEU A 105 -10.08 -1.83 51.35
C LEU A 105 -9.01 -0.88 51.91
N LEU A 106 -7.76 -1.33 52.01
CA LEU A 106 -6.67 -0.58 52.61
C LEU A 106 -5.89 0.24 51.57
N PHE A 107 -5.61 -0.34 50.41
CA PHE A 107 -4.72 0.21 49.38
C PHE A 107 -5.44 0.54 48.07
N GLY A 108 -6.68 0.09 47.86
CA GLY A 108 -7.48 0.42 46.69
C GLY A 108 -7.01 -0.24 45.39
N ARG A 109 -6.35 -1.39 45.52
CA ARG A 109 -5.96 -2.30 44.43
C ARG A 109 -5.81 -3.71 44.98
N ASP A 110 -5.66 -4.69 44.10
CA ASP A 110 -5.48 -6.09 44.50
C ASP A 110 -4.09 -6.36 45.08
N LEU A 111 -3.97 -7.43 45.87
CA LEU A 111 -2.67 -7.95 46.28
C LEU A 111 -2.08 -8.81 45.15
N ILE A 112 -2.91 -9.65 44.56
CA ILE A 112 -2.63 -10.46 43.37
C ILE A 112 -3.85 -10.31 42.45
N GLY A 113 -3.67 -9.94 41.19
CA GLY A 113 -4.79 -9.71 40.28
C GLY A 113 -4.41 -8.71 39.19
N ASN A 114 -5.16 -8.67 38.09
CA ASN A 114 -4.92 -7.66 37.06
C ASN A 114 -5.70 -6.39 37.35
N GLY A 115 -5.20 -5.26 36.85
CA GLY A 115 -5.89 -4.00 36.90
C GLY A 115 -7.16 -3.99 36.05
N ILE A 116 -8.10 -3.13 36.43
CA ILE A 116 -9.37 -2.95 35.73
C ILE A 116 -9.14 -2.07 34.49
N ASN A 117 -9.48 -2.63 33.34
CA ASN A 117 -9.50 -1.90 32.08
C ASN A 117 -10.49 -0.73 32.12
N ASP A 118 -10.13 0.38 31.47
CA ASP A 118 -10.93 1.59 31.32
C ASP A 118 -11.33 2.27 32.65
N PHE A 119 -10.60 1.98 33.73
CA PHE A 119 -10.89 2.57 35.03
C PHE A 119 -10.48 4.05 35.06
N THR A 120 -11.45 4.92 35.34
CA THR A 120 -11.27 6.39 35.42
C THR A 120 -11.55 6.95 36.81
N GLY A 121 -11.77 6.08 37.81
CA GLY A 121 -12.09 6.48 39.18
C GLY A 121 -10.87 6.92 39.99
N THR A 122 -11.11 7.55 41.15
CA THR A 122 -10.07 7.86 42.14
C THR A 122 -9.92 6.71 43.13
N ASN A 123 -8.71 6.57 43.70
CA ASN A 123 -8.50 5.64 44.81
C ASN A 123 -8.90 6.28 46.14
N ASP A 124 -10.08 5.96 46.63
CA ASP A 124 -10.62 6.53 47.88
C ASP A 124 -10.36 5.63 49.11
N SER A 125 -9.49 4.62 48.98
CA SER A 125 -9.13 3.73 50.09
C SER A 125 -8.27 4.44 51.16
N LEU A 126 -8.18 3.81 52.33
CA LEU A 126 -7.58 4.41 53.52
C LEU A 126 -6.11 4.86 53.32
N LEU A 127 -5.29 4.06 52.63
CA LEU A 127 -3.90 4.39 52.30
C LEU A 127 -3.70 4.76 50.83
N GLY A 128 -4.57 4.28 49.93
CA GLY A 128 -4.47 4.54 48.49
C GLY A 128 -4.83 5.97 48.07
N SER A 129 -5.60 6.69 48.87
CA SER A 129 -5.91 8.13 48.66
C SER A 129 -4.68 9.04 48.66
N SER A 130 -3.52 8.55 49.12
CA SER A 130 -2.25 9.24 48.98
C SER A 130 -1.71 9.25 47.53
N GLY A 131 -2.25 8.41 46.65
CA GLY A 131 -1.75 8.17 45.28
C GLY A 131 -0.45 7.36 45.21
N LEU A 132 0.19 7.08 46.35
CA LEU A 132 1.48 6.40 46.41
C LEU A 132 1.40 4.91 46.00
N PHE A 133 0.23 4.30 46.18
CA PHE A 133 0.04 2.85 45.98
C PHE A 133 -0.72 2.52 44.70
N GLY A 134 -1.03 3.51 43.86
CA GLY A 134 -1.81 3.31 42.66
C GLY A 134 -3.32 3.36 42.87
N ASN A 135 -4.10 2.80 41.94
CA ASN A 135 -5.55 2.67 41.98
C ASN A 135 -5.99 1.31 41.37
N LEU A 136 -7.30 1.12 41.11
CA LEU A 136 -7.83 -0.13 40.56
C LEU A 136 -7.47 -0.39 39.09
N SER A 137 -7.00 0.60 38.34
CA SER A 137 -6.41 0.35 37.01
C SER A 137 -5.06 -0.33 37.12
N ASP A 138 -4.35 -0.20 38.25
CA ASP A 138 -3.05 -0.84 38.44
C ASP A 138 -3.22 -2.34 38.78
N GLY A 139 -2.22 -3.15 38.44
CA GLY A 139 -2.23 -4.59 38.71
C GLY A 139 -2.26 -4.94 40.19
N GLY A 140 -1.97 -6.17 40.57
CA GLY A 140 -1.82 -6.57 41.97
C GLY A 140 -0.50 -6.07 42.55
N PHE A 141 -0.49 -5.73 43.84
CA PHE A 141 0.72 -5.20 44.50
C PHE A 141 1.92 -6.14 44.40
N LEU A 142 1.69 -7.45 44.48
CA LEU A 142 2.73 -8.46 44.30
C LEU A 142 2.79 -8.95 42.86
N ILE A 143 1.65 -9.34 42.30
CA ILE A 143 1.58 -10.00 41.00
C ILE A 143 0.35 -9.51 40.25
N GLY A 144 0.55 -9.12 39.00
CA GLY A 144 -0.50 -8.93 38.02
C GLY A 144 -0.26 -7.72 37.13
N ASN A 145 -0.89 -7.78 35.96
CA ASN A 145 -0.71 -6.79 34.91
C ASN A 145 -1.56 -5.55 35.19
N GLY A 146 -1.11 -4.40 34.70
CA GLY A 146 -1.94 -3.20 34.66
C GLY A 146 -3.14 -3.36 33.72
N GLY A 147 -4.23 -2.69 34.04
CA GLY A 147 -5.40 -2.57 33.17
C GLY A 147 -5.16 -1.57 32.04
N THR A 148 -5.83 -1.75 30.91
CA THR A 148 -5.75 -0.82 29.78
C THR A 148 -6.40 0.52 30.13
N GLY A 149 -5.81 1.62 29.66
CA GLY A 149 -6.35 2.96 29.83
C GLY A 149 -7.63 3.17 29.03
N ALA A 150 -8.55 3.96 29.56
CA ALA A 150 -9.83 4.26 28.91
C ALA A 150 -9.65 5.00 27.58
N THR A 151 -10.47 4.72 26.58
CA THR A 151 -10.55 5.61 25.39
C THR A 151 -10.96 7.02 25.79
N GLY A 152 -10.43 8.02 25.10
CA GLY A 152 -10.75 9.42 25.36
C GLY A 152 -12.25 9.72 25.26
N VAL A 153 -12.67 10.79 25.94
CA VAL A 153 -14.08 11.23 25.96
C VAL A 153 -14.16 12.68 25.51
N ALA A 154 -15.12 12.97 24.62
CA ALA A 154 -15.32 14.32 24.09
C ALA A 154 -15.56 15.33 25.22
N GLY A 155 -14.76 16.40 25.23
CA GLY A 155 -14.85 17.49 26.21
C GLY A 155 -14.17 17.24 27.56
N VAL A 156 -13.51 16.07 27.75
CA VAL A 156 -12.70 15.76 28.94
C VAL A 156 -11.23 15.69 28.51
N ASP A 157 -10.35 16.45 29.18
CA ASP A 157 -8.89 16.44 28.94
C ASP A 157 -8.48 16.54 27.46
N GLY A 158 -9.22 17.33 26.68
CA GLY A 158 -8.96 17.50 25.24
C GLY A 158 -9.23 16.25 24.40
N GLY A 159 -9.96 15.26 24.93
CA GLY A 159 -10.21 13.99 24.27
C GLY A 159 -9.07 12.99 24.42
N ALA A 160 -8.15 13.20 25.36
CA ALA A 160 -7.02 12.32 25.58
C ALA A 160 -7.43 10.94 26.10
N GLY A 161 -6.74 9.90 25.65
CA GLY A 161 -6.84 8.57 26.21
C GLY A 161 -6.32 8.49 27.64
N GLY A 162 -6.92 7.62 28.44
CA GLY A 162 -6.52 7.34 29.81
C GLY A 162 -5.16 6.64 29.88
N ILE A 163 -4.45 6.86 30.97
CA ILE A 163 -3.15 6.21 31.21
C ILE A 163 -3.40 4.73 31.53
N GLY A 164 -2.57 3.84 30.99
CA GLY A 164 -2.57 2.42 31.34
C GLY A 164 -2.08 2.18 32.77
N GLY A 165 -2.66 1.20 33.44
CA GLY A 165 -2.31 0.87 34.81
C GLY A 165 -0.88 0.36 34.93
N SER A 166 -0.22 0.67 36.03
CA SER A 166 1.11 0.14 36.36
C SER A 166 1.01 -1.23 37.03
N ALA A 167 1.99 -2.09 36.79
CA ALA A 167 2.12 -3.33 37.54
C ALA A 167 2.70 -3.10 38.95
N GLY A 168 2.58 -4.11 39.83
CA GLY A 168 3.15 -4.07 41.18
C GLY A 168 4.62 -4.49 41.21
N LEU A 169 4.91 -5.58 41.94
CA LEU A 169 6.27 -6.13 42.00
C LEU A 169 6.61 -6.94 40.72
N ILE A 170 5.67 -7.78 40.26
CA ILE A 170 5.78 -8.59 39.05
C ILE A 170 4.54 -8.38 38.18
N GLY A 171 4.73 -8.21 36.88
CA GLY A 171 3.67 -8.07 35.90
C GLY A 171 3.95 -6.97 34.90
N ASP A 172 3.24 -7.00 33.78
CA ASP A 172 3.42 -6.03 32.70
C ASP A 172 2.51 -4.81 32.89
N GLY A 173 2.98 -3.65 32.47
CA GLY A 173 2.16 -2.43 32.44
C GLY A 173 0.99 -2.55 31.47
N GLY A 174 -0.13 -1.92 31.79
CA GLY A 174 -1.29 -1.85 30.91
C GLY A 174 -1.07 -0.87 29.77
N ALA A 175 -1.67 -1.13 28.61
CA ALA A 175 -1.60 -0.22 27.47
C ALA A 175 -2.35 1.10 27.76
N GLY A 176 -1.88 2.21 27.21
CA GLY A 176 -2.59 3.48 27.24
C GLY A 176 -3.83 3.47 26.34
N GLY A 177 -4.85 4.22 26.73
CA GLY A 177 -6.08 4.34 25.96
C GLY A 177 -5.91 5.19 24.70
N ALA A 178 -6.70 4.92 23.67
CA ALA A 178 -6.68 5.73 22.45
C ALA A 178 -7.31 7.12 22.68
N GLY A 179 -6.76 8.15 22.03
CA GLY A 179 -7.39 9.46 21.93
C GLY A 179 -8.59 9.44 20.99
N ILE A 180 -9.60 10.28 21.24
CA ILE A 180 -10.65 10.58 20.24
C ILE A 180 -10.11 11.57 19.21
N ALA A 181 -10.92 11.97 18.22
CA ALA A 181 -10.46 12.82 17.13
C ALA A 181 -9.67 14.07 17.58
N GLY A 182 -8.41 14.18 17.13
CA GLY A 182 -7.44 15.23 17.51
C GLY A 182 -6.88 15.12 18.94
N GLY A 183 -7.40 14.21 19.76
CA GLY A 183 -6.98 13.97 21.14
C GLY A 183 -5.76 13.06 21.25
N ALA A 184 -4.91 13.29 22.25
CA ALA A 184 -3.70 12.51 22.45
C ALA A 184 -4.00 11.08 22.94
N GLY A 185 -3.13 10.12 22.61
CA GLY A 185 -3.14 8.80 23.23
C GLY A 185 -2.67 8.85 24.68
N GLY A 186 -3.18 7.96 25.51
CA GLY A 186 -2.76 7.80 26.89
C GLY A 186 -1.40 7.13 27.01
N ALA A 187 -0.63 7.45 28.05
CA ALA A 187 0.64 6.76 28.28
C ALA A 187 0.42 5.30 28.70
N GLY A 188 1.33 4.41 28.34
CA GLY A 188 1.39 3.05 28.87
C GLY A 188 1.82 3.03 30.34
N GLY A 189 1.34 2.03 31.08
CA GLY A 189 1.67 1.84 32.49
C GLY A 189 3.07 1.29 32.69
N THR A 190 3.67 1.51 33.86
CA THR A 190 5.01 0.97 34.14
C THR A 190 4.94 -0.53 34.41
N GLY A 191 5.95 -1.27 33.95
CA GLY A 191 6.14 -2.67 34.31
C GLY A 191 6.49 -2.86 35.79
N GLY A 192 6.49 -4.11 36.23
CA GLY A 192 6.72 -4.47 37.63
C GLY A 192 8.07 -3.99 38.16
N LEU A 193 8.12 -3.65 39.45
CA LEU A 193 9.33 -3.15 40.10
C LEU A 193 10.52 -4.11 39.97
N LEU A 194 10.26 -5.43 40.05
CA LEU A 194 11.27 -6.47 39.91
C LEU A 194 11.32 -7.00 38.48
N LEU A 195 10.18 -7.44 37.95
CA LEU A 195 10.09 -8.08 36.64
C LEU A 195 8.80 -7.67 35.94
N GLY A 196 8.92 -7.15 34.74
CA GLY A 196 7.78 -6.84 33.90
C GLY A 196 8.08 -5.81 32.85
N ASN A 197 7.44 -5.96 31.70
CA ASN A 197 7.55 -5.04 30.58
C ASN A 197 6.66 -3.82 30.82
N GLY A 198 7.06 -2.67 30.28
CA GLY A 198 6.20 -1.50 30.23
C GLY A 198 5.05 -1.68 29.25
N GLY A 199 3.91 -1.05 29.53
CA GLY A 199 2.74 -1.08 28.65
C GLY A 199 2.92 -0.18 27.43
N GLU A 200 2.25 -0.50 26.32
CA GLU A 200 2.29 0.33 25.12
C GLU A 200 1.57 1.67 25.32
N GLY A 201 2.02 2.72 24.64
CA GLY A 201 1.31 3.98 24.57
C GLY A 201 0.08 3.89 23.65
N GLY A 202 -1.01 4.56 24.03
CA GLY A 202 -2.21 4.62 23.22
C GLY A 202 -2.02 5.44 21.95
N ALA A 203 -2.77 5.13 20.89
CA ALA A 203 -2.75 5.91 19.66
C ALA A 203 -3.38 7.30 19.85
N GLY A 204 -2.82 8.32 19.19
CA GLY A 204 -3.45 9.62 19.02
C GLY A 204 -4.61 9.52 18.04
N GLY A 205 -5.70 10.26 18.28
CA GLY A 205 -6.88 10.19 17.44
C GLY A 205 -6.79 11.06 16.19
N ASP A 206 -7.27 10.54 15.08
CA ASP A 206 -7.29 11.24 13.78
C ASP A 206 -8.20 12.47 13.82
N ALA A 207 -7.78 13.57 13.24
CA ALA A 207 -8.61 14.75 13.12
C ALA A 207 -9.74 14.54 12.10
N VAL A 208 -10.94 15.04 12.42
CA VAL A 208 -12.12 14.95 11.54
C VAL A 208 -12.64 16.29 11.07
N THR A 209 -12.25 17.39 11.73
CA THR A 209 -12.62 18.74 11.31
C THR A 209 -11.58 19.25 10.33
N ALA A 210 -12.02 19.81 9.21
CA ALA A 210 -11.12 20.20 8.12
C ALA A 210 -9.95 21.09 8.58
N GLY A 211 -8.73 20.67 8.26
CA GLY A 211 -7.48 21.36 8.61
C GLY A 211 -7.01 21.23 10.06
N GLU A 212 -7.73 20.50 10.93
CA GLU A 212 -7.27 20.23 12.29
C GLU A 212 -6.18 19.15 12.32
N ALA A 213 -5.28 19.25 13.30
CA ALA A 213 -4.16 18.34 13.45
C ALA A 213 -4.56 17.06 14.18
N GLY A 214 -3.92 15.94 13.81
CA GLY A 214 -4.09 14.67 14.51
C GLY A 214 -3.50 14.70 15.93
N GLY A 215 -4.03 13.85 16.80
CA GLY A 215 -3.57 13.73 18.19
C GLY A 215 -2.19 13.10 18.29
N THR A 216 -1.40 13.46 19.30
CA THR A 216 -0.11 12.82 19.55
C THR A 216 -0.27 11.42 20.11
N GLY A 217 0.58 10.47 19.74
CA GLY A 217 0.65 9.17 20.38
C GLY A 217 1.09 9.26 21.85
N GLY A 218 0.61 8.34 22.67
CA GLY A 218 0.98 8.22 24.08
C GLY A 218 2.38 7.64 24.25
N ALA A 219 3.10 8.04 25.29
CA ALA A 219 4.40 7.43 25.59
C ALA A 219 4.23 5.97 26.03
N GLY A 220 5.16 5.10 25.63
CA GLY A 220 5.27 3.76 26.19
C GLY A 220 5.68 3.81 27.67
N GLY A 221 5.17 2.86 28.44
CA GLY A 221 5.50 2.70 29.84
C GLY A 221 6.92 2.17 30.04
N SER A 222 7.57 2.55 31.13
CA SER A 222 8.92 2.04 31.44
C SER A 222 8.86 0.72 32.19
N ALA A 223 9.85 -0.15 31.96
CA ALA A 223 10.23 -1.19 32.91
C ALA A 223 11.15 -0.60 34.01
N VAL A 224 11.36 -1.34 35.11
CA VAL A 224 12.10 -0.81 36.26
C VAL A 224 13.43 -1.51 36.51
N LEU A 225 13.43 -2.80 36.87
CA LEU A 225 14.66 -3.55 37.17
C LEU A 225 15.01 -4.54 36.06
N PHE A 226 14.06 -5.41 35.72
CA PHE A 226 14.13 -6.36 34.62
C PHE A 226 12.88 -6.24 33.75
N GLY A 227 13.06 -6.17 32.43
CA GLY A 227 11.97 -6.08 31.45
C GLY A 227 12.22 -5.01 30.40
N ASN A 228 11.47 -5.09 29.31
CA ASN A 228 11.58 -4.16 28.20
C ASN A 228 10.66 -2.96 28.41
N GLY A 229 11.05 -1.81 27.86
CA GLY A 229 10.16 -0.66 27.77
C GLY A 229 9.01 -0.92 26.79
N GLY A 230 7.84 -0.33 27.04
CA GLY A 230 6.69 -0.42 26.14
C GLY A 230 6.88 0.46 24.90
N ALA A 231 6.27 0.08 23.78
CA ALA A 231 6.30 0.90 22.57
C ALA A 231 5.50 2.21 22.76
N GLY A 232 5.94 3.29 22.10
CA GLY A 232 5.16 4.52 22.00
C GLY A 232 3.99 4.35 21.04
N GLY A 233 2.86 5.00 21.33
CA GLY A 233 1.67 4.97 20.48
C GLY A 233 1.88 5.76 19.19
N ALA A 234 1.18 5.38 18.12
CA ALA A 234 1.20 6.14 16.87
C ALA A 234 0.51 7.51 17.02
N GLY A 235 0.99 8.52 16.29
CA GLY A 235 0.28 9.78 16.13
C GLY A 235 -0.90 9.65 15.16
N GLY A 236 -1.99 10.39 15.42
CA GLY A 236 -3.17 10.41 14.56
C GLY A 236 -2.95 11.23 13.29
N ALA A 237 -3.71 10.95 12.24
CA ALA A 237 -3.68 11.68 10.98
C ALA A 237 -4.29 13.08 11.11
N GLY A 238 -3.75 14.04 10.35
CA GLY A 238 -4.34 15.36 10.17
C GLY A 238 -5.55 15.31 9.22
N ALA A 239 -6.52 16.20 9.43
CA ALA A 239 -7.72 16.25 8.59
C ALA A 239 -7.45 16.98 7.28
N ALA A 240 -8.10 16.54 6.19
CA ALA A 240 -8.04 17.24 4.91
C ALA A 240 -8.56 18.69 5.02
N GLY A 241 -8.04 19.58 4.19
CA GLY A 241 -8.47 20.96 4.10
C GLY A 241 -9.86 21.10 3.46
N ALA A 242 -10.58 22.17 3.81
CA ALA A 242 -11.91 22.41 3.26
C ALA A 242 -11.88 22.78 1.77
N THR A 243 -12.83 22.31 0.98
CA THR A 243 -12.95 22.73 -0.43
C THR A 243 -13.32 24.21 -0.54
N GLY A 244 -12.71 24.90 -1.50
CA GLY A 244 -13.02 26.29 -1.83
C GLY A 244 -14.46 26.45 -2.36
N THR A 245 -15.08 27.60 -2.06
CA THR A 245 -16.46 27.88 -2.50
C THR A 245 -16.55 28.12 -4.01
N THR A 246 -17.61 27.67 -4.66
CA THR A 246 -17.87 28.01 -6.07
C THR A 246 -18.14 29.50 -6.25
N GLY A 247 -17.58 30.08 -7.31
CA GLY A 247 -17.81 31.46 -7.70
C GLY A 247 -19.25 31.72 -8.15
N THR A 248 -19.74 32.95 -7.96
CA THR A 248 -21.11 33.33 -8.32
C THR A 248 -21.32 33.47 -9.83
N THR A 249 -22.49 33.11 -10.34
CA THR A 249 -22.86 33.40 -11.74
C THR A 249 -23.04 34.90 -11.99
N GLY A 250 -22.49 35.38 -13.11
CA GLY A 250 -22.66 36.75 -13.57
C GLY A 250 -24.11 37.06 -13.94
N THR A 251 -24.53 38.31 -13.73
CA THR A 251 -25.90 38.77 -14.04
C THR A 251 -26.15 38.81 -15.55
N GLU A 252 -27.36 38.48 -16.00
CA GLU A 252 -27.72 38.63 -17.42
C GLU A 252 -27.74 40.11 -17.86
N GLY A 253 -27.39 40.35 -19.11
CA GLY A 253 -27.47 41.66 -19.73
C GLY A 253 -28.91 42.09 -19.99
N ALA A 254 -29.21 43.37 -19.74
CA ALA A 254 -30.55 43.90 -19.99
C ALA A 254 -30.88 43.87 -21.49
N ALA A 255 -32.14 43.59 -21.85
CA ALA A 255 -32.58 43.69 -23.24
C ALA A 255 -32.46 45.13 -23.77
N GLY A 256 -32.21 45.27 -25.07
CA GLY A 256 -32.16 46.56 -25.73
C GLY A 256 -33.50 47.30 -25.65
N VAL A 257 -33.44 48.63 -25.71
CA VAL A 257 -34.62 49.50 -25.71
C VAL A 257 -34.79 50.12 -27.10
N SER A 258 -36.01 50.05 -27.65
CA SER A 258 -36.33 50.60 -28.96
C SER A 258 -36.21 52.14 -28.98
N GLY A 259 -35.50 52.70 -29.96
CA GLY A 259 -35.46 54.14 -30.25
C GLY A 259 -34.22 54.93 -29.79
N THR A 260 -33.23 54.29 -29.18
CA THR A 260 -31.90 54.86 -28.89
C THR A 260 -30.81 54.17 -29.72
N ASN A 261 -29.63 54.79 -29.89
CA ASN A 261 -28.49 54.32 -30.71
C ASN A 261 -28.44 52.79 -30.86
N ASP A 262 -28.89 52.32 -32.02
CA ASP A 262 -28.83 50.95 -32.52
C ASP A 262 -29.53 49.87 -31.66
N GLY A 263 -30.28 50.21 -30.61
CA GLY A 263 -31.12 49.25 -29.86
C GLY A 263 -30.38 48.03 -29.27
N ALA A 264 -29.07 48.11 -29.02
CA ALA A 264 -28.26 46.95 -28.65
C ALA A 264 -28.60 46.39 -27.25
N GLY A 265 -28.49 45.07 -27.09
CA GLY A 265 -28.58 44.41 -25.80
C GLY A 265 -27.41 44.74 -24.88
N GLY A 266 -27.65 44.80 -23.57
CA GLY A 266 -26.62 45.01 -22.56
C GLY A 266 -25.67 43.81 -22.43
N ALA A 267 -24.44 44.05 -21.99
CA ALA A 267 -23.49 42.96 -21.76
C ALA A 267 -23.86 42.16 -20.51
N GLY A 268 -23.56 40.85 -20.52
CA GLY A 268 -23.61 40.01 -19.32
C GLY A 268 -22.53 40.39 -18.31
N GLY A 269 -22.83 40.22 -17.02
CA GLY A 269 -21.89 40.40 -15.92
C GLY A 269 -20.87 39.26 -15.84
N THR A 270 -19.73 39.52 -15.23
CA THR A 270 -18.68 38.50 -15.06
C THR A 270 -19.06 37.50 -13.97
N GLY A 271 -18.64 36.24 -14.13
CA GLY A 271 -18.66 35.26 -13.04
C GLY A 271 -17.69 35.68 -11.93
N GLY A 272 -17.98 35.30 -10.69
CA GLY A 272 -17.06 35.46 -9.55
C GLY A 272 -16.03 34.34 -9.51
N ASP A 273 -14.86 34.57 -8.92
CA ASP A 273 -13.81 33.56 -8.83
C ASP A 273 -14.15 32.47 -7.80
N GLY A 274 -13.55 31.30 -7.97
CA GLY A 274 -13.59 30.23 -6.99
C GLY A 274 -12.78 30.56 -5.74
N GLY A 275 -13.25 30.11 -4.58
CA GLY A 275 -12.55 30.25 -3.30
C GLY A 275 -11.31 29.35 -3.24
N VAL A 276 -10.31 29.75 -2.44
CA VAL A 276 -9.11 28.95 -2.22
C VAL A 276 -9.43 27.75 -1.32
N GLY A 277 -8.84 26.59 -1.61
CA GLY A 277 -8.92 25.42 -0.76
C GLY A 277 -8.20 25.62 0.58
N GLY A 278 -8.75 25.05 1.66
CA GLY A 278 -8.17 25.10 2.99
C GLY A 278 -6.89 24.27 3.09
N THR A 279 -6.01 24.60 4.03
CA THR A 279 -4.81 23.80 4.30
C THR A 279 -5.18 22.51 5.00
N GLY A 280 -4.49 21.42 4.66
CA GLY A 280 -4.56 20.17 5.40
C GLY A 280 -3.97 20.31 6.80
N GLY A 281 -4.49 19.54 7.75
CA GLY A 281 -4.03 19.51 9.12
C GLY A 281 -2.73 18.73 9.28
N ALA A 282 -1.90 19.09 10.26
CA ALA A 282 -0.67 18.34 10.51
C ALA A 282 -0.96 16.96 11.13
N GLY A 283 -0.13 15.97 10.82
CA GLY A 283 -0.14 14.69 11.53
C GLY A 283 0.33 14.86 12.97
N GLY A 284 -0.21 14.05 13.87
CA GLY A 284 0.20 13.99 15.26
C GLY A 284 1.58 13.35 15.42
N ALA A 285 2.38 13.82 16.38
CA ALA A 285 3.66 13.17 16.67
C ALA A 285 3.44 11.78 17.28
N GLY A 286 4.31 10.82 16.95
CA GLY A 286 4.37 9.53 17.63
C GLY A 286 4.83 9.67 19.08
N GLY A 287 4.39 8.75 19.94
CA GLY A 287 4.76 8.70 21.35
C GLY A 287 6.18 8.18 21.53
N THR A 288 6.87 8.62 22.58
CA THR A 288 8.21 8.07 22.90
C THR A 288 8.10 6.64 23.40
N GLY A 289 9.06 5.78 23.06
CA GLY A 289 9.20 4.47 23.66
C GLY A 289 9.59 4.55 25.14
N GLY A 290 9.11 3.59 25.93
CA GLY A 290 9.39 3.50 27.35
C GLY A 290 10.84 3.05 27.64
N ALA A 291 11.39 3.45 28.78
CA ALA A 291 12.72 3.00 29.17
C ALA A 291 12.70 1.52 29.60
N ALA A 292 13.77 0.81 29.33
CA ALA A 292 13.95 -0.55 29.79
C ALA A 292 14.23 -0.65 31.30
N GLY A 293 14.23 -1.89 31.80
CA GLY A 293 14.71 -2.22 33.12
C GLY A 293 16.17 -1.83 33.30
N PHE A 294 16.51 -1.25 34.45
CA PHE A 294 17.84 -0.71 34.71
C PHE A 294 18.96 -1.75 34.53
N LEU A 295 18.73 -3.01 34.94
CA LEU A 295 19.74 -4.07 34.82
C LEU A 295 19.69 -4.72 33.45
N VAL A 296 18.53 -5.26 33.07
CA VAL A 296 18.35 -5.99 31.81
C VAL A 296 17.03 -5.61 31.15
N GLY A 297 17.11 -5.27 29.88
CA GLY A 297 15.97 -5.09 28.99
C GLY A 297 16.24 -4.11 27.87
N ASP A 298 15.46 -4.25 26.80
CA ASP A 298 15.50 -3.33 25.66
C ASP A 298 14.59 -2.14 25.87
N GLY A 299 14.99 -0.98 25.36
CA GLY A 299 14.14 0.20 25.32
C GLY A 299 12.97 -0.01 24.36
N GLY A 300 11.80 0.54 24.68
CA GLY A 300 10.63 0.45 23.81
C GLY A 300 10.83 1.21 22.50
N ALA A 301 10.25 0.74 21.41
CA ALA A 301 10.26 1.49 20.15
C ALA A 301 9.45 2.80 20.28
N GLY A 302 9.87 3.85 19.58
CA GLY A 302 9.07 5.05 19.43
C GLY A 302 7.90 4.83 18.47
N GLY A 303 6.78 5.49 18.71
CA GLY A 303 5.60 5.40 17.86
C GLY A 303 5.78 6.13 16.53
N ALA A 304 5.12 5.67 15.47
CA ALA A 304 5.13 6.36 14.19
C ALA A 304 4.41 7.72 14.27
N GLY A 305 4.90 8.71 13.51
CA GLY A 305 4.18 9.96 13.32
C GLY A 305 2.97 9.79 12.41
N GLY A 306 1.88 10.51 12.68
CA GLY A 306 0.67 10.50 11.86
C GLY A 306 0.86 11.19 10.51
N ALA A 307 0.09 10.81 9.50
CA ALA A 307 0.12 11.49 8.21
C ALA A 307 -0.47 12.91 8.30
N GLY A 308 0.06 13.84 7.52
CA GLY A 308 -0.58 15.13 7.28
C GLY A 308 -1.84 14.95 6.42
N GLY A 309 -2.87 15.75 6.68
CA GLY A 309 -4.07 15.74 5.86
C GLY A 309 -3.85 16.45 4.53
N ASP A 310 -4.58 16.06 3.49
CA ASP A 310 -4.45 16.69 2.17
C ASP A 310 -4.97 18.12 2.17
N GLY A 311 -4.47 18.95 1.25
CA GLY A 311 -5.00 20.27 0.98
C GLY A 311 -6.41 20.18 0.37
N GLY A 312 -7.29 21.11 0.73
CA GLY A 312 -8.61 21.19 0.14
C GLY A 312 -8.54 21.59 -1.34
N ALA A 313 -9.42 21.06 -2.19
CA ALA A 313 -9.49 21.50 -3.58
C ALA A 313 -9.94 22.97 -3.69
N GLY A 314 -9.45 23.67 -4.70
CA GLY A 314 -9.90 25.01 -5.06
C GLY A 314 -11.33 25.02 -5.60
N GLY A 315 -12.07 26.08 -5.33
CA GLY A 315 -13.44 26.26 -5.77
C GLY A 315 -13.52 26.47 -7.29
N VAL A 316 -14.62 26.02 -7.91
CA VAL A 316 -14.87 26.25 -9.34
C VAL A 316 -15.20 27.73 -9.59
N GLY A 317 -14.67 28.31 -10.66
CA GLY A 317 -14.99 29.67 -11.10
C GLY A 317 -16.45 29.81 -11.56
N GLY A 318 -17.04 30.95 -11.29
CA GLY A 318 -18.44 31.25 -11.63
C GLY A 318 -18.65 31.43 -13.13
N THR A 319 -19.82 31.05 -13.62
CA THR A 319 -20.18 31.24 -15.03
C THR A 319 -20.44 32.71 -15.37
N GLY A 320 -20.02 33.17 -16.54
CA GLY A 320 -20.38 34.50 -17.04
C GLY A 320 -21.87 34.63 -17.35
N GLY A 321 -22.44 35.82 -17.15
CA GLY A 321 -23.84 36.11 -17.47
C GLY A 321 -24.10 36.18 -18.96
N ALA A 322 -25.29 35.80 -19.42
CA ALA A 322 -25.65 35.91 -20.83
C ALA A 322 -25.78 37.39 -21.25
N GLY A 323 -25.46 37.69 -22.52
CA GLY A 323 -25.73 38.99 -23.10
C GLY A 323 -27.22 39.22 -23.35
N GLY A 324 -27.67 40.47 -23.24
CA GLY A 324 -29.05 40.86 -23.47
C GLY A 324 -29.45 40.76 -24.93
N VAL A 325 -30.73 40.50 -25.20
CA VAL A 325 -31.27 40.45 -26.58
C VAL A 325 -31.35 41.87 -27.16
N GLY A 326 -31.06 42.03 -28.45
CA GLY A 326 -31.23 43.30 -29.15
C GLY A 326 -32.70 43.73 -29.30
N ALA A 327 -32.95 45.02 -29.45
CA ALA A 327 -34.29 45.59 -29.62
C ALA A 327 -34.77 45.59 -31.08
N ALA A 328 -36.08 45.74 -31.26
CA ALA A 328 -36.68 45.99 -32.57
C ALA A 328 -36.14 47.29 -33.19
N GLY A 329 -35.86 47.24 -34.50
CA GLY A 329 -35.56 48.44 -35.29
C GLY A 329 -36.83 49.25 -35.60
N SER A 330 -36.67 50.38 -36.26
CA SER A 330 -37.79 51.17 -36.81
C SER A 330 -37.79 51.12 -38.34
N ASP A 331 -38.79 51.70 -38.99
CA ASP A 331 -38.87 51.74 -40.47
C ASP A 331 -37.65 52.38 -41.16
N THR A 332 -36.83 53.13 -40.40
CA THR A 332 -35.62 53.79 -40.90
C THR A 332 -34.34 53.41 -40.17
N VAL A 333 -34.38 52.49 -39.19
CA VAL A 333 -33.23 52.12 -38.35
C VAL A 333 -33.11 50.59 -38.25
N ALA A 334 -31.91 50.06 -38.42
CA ALA A 334 -31.62 48.62 -38.35
C ALA A 334 -32.01 48.01 -36.99
N ALA A 335 -32.22 46.69 -36.97
CA ALA A 335 -32.47 45.97 -35.72
C ALA A 335 -31.26 45.99 -34.79
N GLY A 336 -31.54 45.92 -33.49
CA GLY A 336 -30.49 45.94 -32.49
C GLY A 336 -29.72 44.63 -32.40
N ASN A 337 -28.42 44.79 -32.20
CA ASN A 337 -27.50 43.68 -32.00
C ASN A 337 -27.68 43.10 -30.58
N GLY A 338 -27.40 41.81 -30.43
CA GLY A 338 -27.32 41.20 -29.12
C GLY A 338 -26.11 41.71 -28.33
N GLY A 339 -26.24 41.76 -27.00
CA GLY A 339 -25.17 42.12 -26.09
C GLY A 339 -24.11 41.02 -25.97
N ALA A 340 -22.88 41.38 -25.64
CA ALA A 340 -21.84 40.38 -25.39
C ALA A 340 -22.14 39.57 -24.12
N GLY A 341 -21.79 38.28 -24.11
CA GLY A 341 -21.76 37.49 -22.89
C GLY A 341 -20.66 37.96 -21.93
N GLY A 342 -20.89 37.84 -20.62
CA GLY A 342 -19.89 38.16 -19.61
C GLY A 342 -18.78 37.11 -19.53
N GLY A 343 -17.57 37.51 -19.15
CA GLY A 343 -16.49 36.57 -18.87
C GLY A 343 -16.79 35.68 -17.66
N ALA A 344 -16.19 34.49 -17.61
CA ALA A 344 -16.28 33.65 -16.41
C ALA A 344 -15.28 34.09 -15.33
N GLY A 345 -15.50 33.62 -14.10
CA GLY A 345 -14.53 33.75 -13.01
C GLY A 345 -13.48 32.64 -13.08
N ASP A 346 -12.32 32.90 -12.50
CA ASP A 346 -11.21 31.95 -12.45
C ASP A 346 -11.45 30.89 -11.36
N GLY A 347 -10.84 29.71 -11.51
CA GLY A 347 -10.83 28.70 -10.47
C GLY A 347 -9.98 29.11 -9.27
N GLY A 348 -10.40 28.73 -8.07
CA GLY A 348 -9.63 28.99 -6.85
C GLY A 348 -8.39 28.12 -6.75
N ALA A 349 -7.33 28.58 -6.08
CA ALA A 349 -6.16 27.74 -5.85
C ALA A 349 -6.47 26.57 -4.90
N GLY A 350 -5.79 25.45 -5.08
CA GLY A 350 -5.79 24.35 -4.12
C GLY A 350 -5.07 24.71 -2.82
N GLY A 351 -5.49 24.06 -1.73
CA GLY A 351 -4.90 24.24 -0.41
C GLY A 351 -3.57 23.51 -0.26
N VAL A 352 -2.71 23.97 0.64
CA VAL A 352 -1.44 23.29 0.94
C VAL A 352 -1.71 22.03 1.78
N GLY A 353 -1.03 20.93 1.50
CA GLY A 353 -1.07 19.72 2.30
C GLY A 353 -0.47 19.90 3.70
N GLY A 354 -0.99 19.17 4.67
CA GLY A 354 -0.54 19.21 6.06
C GLY A 354 0.83 18.54 6.22
N ALA A 355 1.66 19.02 7.15
CA ALA A 355 2.92 18.35 7.44
C ALA A 355 2.69 17.00 8.14
N GLY A 356 3.52 16.01 7.84
CA GLY A 356 3.54 14.76 8.60
C GLY A 356 4.01 14.96 10.03
N GLY A 357 3.49 14.13 10.94
CA GLY A 357 3.88 14.12 12.35
C GLY A 357 5.30 13.57 12.53
N ALA A 358 6.05 14.06 13.51
CA ALA A 358 7.35 13.48 13.83
C ALA A 358 7.18 12.09 14.43
N GLY A 359 8.08 11.15 14.12
CA GLY A 359 8.18 9.89 14.84
C GLY A 359 8.63 10.11 16.28
N GLY A 360 8.16 9.26 17.18
CA GLY A 360 8.54 9.30 18.60
C GLY A 360 9.96 8.77 18.81
N ASP A 361 10.69 9.30 19.78
CA ASP A 361 12.01 8.77 20.12
C ASP A 361 11.89 7.37 20.75
N GLY A 362 12.84 6.48 20.48
CA GLY A 362 12.94 5.19 21.15
C GLY A 362 13.34 5.35 22.62
N GLY A 363 13.00 4.36 23.44
CA GLY A 363 13.34 4.31 24.85
C GLY A 363 14.80 3.95 25.11
N ALA A 364 15.35 4.35 26.25
CA ALA A 364 16.69 3.95 26.65
C ALA A 364 16.73 2.46 27.03
N GLY A 365 17.77 1.74 26.60
CA GLY A 365 18.07 0.37 27.04
C GLY A 365 18.64 0.31 28.46
N GLY A 366 18.65 -0.89 29.04
CA GLY A 366 19.25 -1.16 30.35
C GLY A 366 20.79 -1.12 30.35
N ILE A 367 21.42 -1.49 31.48
CA ILE A 367 22.87 -1.78 31.49
C ILE A 367 23.19 -2.88 30.49
N PHE A 368 22.33 -3.89 30.44
CA PHE A 368 22.32 -4.96 29.47
C PHE A 368 21.01 -4.86 28.65
N GLY A 369 21.09 -4.30 27.47
CA GLY A 369 19.98 -4.20 26.54
C GLY A 369 20.17 -3.06 25.55
N SER A 370 19.50 -3.20 24.42
CA SER A 370 19.60 -2.24 23.33
C SER A 370 18.65 -1.06 23.53
N PRO A 371 19.03 0.17 23.11
CA PRO A 371 18.07 1.26 22.99
C PRO A 371 16.96 0.90 21.99
N GLY A 372 15.76 1.39 22.26
CA GLY A 372 14.64 1.27 21.33
C GLY A 372 14.89 2.06 20.05
N ALA A 373 14.38 1.54 18.94
CA ALA A 373 14.37 2.26 17.67
C ALA A 373 13.44 3.48 17.75
N GLY A 374 13.83 4.58 17.11
CA GLY A 374 12.91 5.70 16.89
C GLY A 374 11.76 5.29 15.97
N GLY A 375 10.60 5.93 16.13
CA GLY A 375 9.47 5.76 15.23
C GLY A 375 9.69 6.46 13.90
N ILE A 376 9.12 5.93 12.82
CA ILE A 376 9.16 6.60 11.52
C ILE A 376 8.37 7.92 11.55
N GLY A 377 8.83 8.92 10.81
CA GLY A 377 8.07 10.14 10.60
C GLY A 377 6.85 9.89 9.71
N GLY A 378 5.77 10.62 9.94
CA GLY A 378 4.57 10.55 9.11
C GLY A 378 4.75 11.22 7.76
N ASN A 379 4.01 10.77 6.76
CA ASN A 379 4.02 11.40 5.44
C ASN A 379 3.33 12.78 5.49
N GLY A 380 3.81 13.74 4.70
CA GLY A 380 3.08 14.97 4.44
C GLY A 380 1.85 14.70 3.57
N GLY A 381 0.77 15.43 3.80
CA GLY A 381 -0.44 15.33 2.98
C GLY A 381 -0.23 15.98 1.61
N ASP A 382 -0.98 15.53 0.61
CA ASP A 382 -0.87 16.07 -0.74
C ASP A 382 -1.44 17.48 -0.83
N GLY A 383 -0.99 18.27 -1.80
CA GLY A 383 -1.59 19.55 -2.12
C GLY A 383 -2.97 19.37 -2.73
N GLY A 384 -3.91 20.26 -2.41
CA GLY A 384 -5.23 20.23 -3.03
C GLY A 384 -5.17 20.59 -4.51
N ALA A 385 -6.05 20.00 -5.32
CA ALA A 385 -6.16 20.37 -6.73
C ALA A 385 -6.66 21.81 -6.90
N GLY A 386 -6.21 22.50 -7.95
CA GLY A 386 -6.75 23.79 -8.35
C GLY A 386 -8.18 23.68 -8.86
N GLY A 387 -8.99 24.71 -8.63
CA GLY A 387 -10.36 24.78 -9.10
C GLY A 387 -10.45 24.96 -10.61
N VAL A 388 -11.48 24.41 -11.23
CA VAL A 388 -11.75 24.61 -12.66
C VAL A 388 -12.23 26.04 -12.92
N GLY A 389 -11.76 26.68 -13.98
CA GLY A 389 -12.27 27.98 -14.42
C GLY A 389 -13.73 27.91 -14.85
N GLY A 390 -14.46 29.02 -14.66
CA GLY A 390 -15.88 29.10 -15.04
C GLY A 390 -16.08 29.13 -16.56
N THR A 391 -17.30 28.86 -17.01
CA THR A 391 -17.65 28.99 -18.44
C THR A 391 -18.09 30.42 -18.78
N GLY A 392 -17.64 30.95 -19.91
CA GLY A 392 -18.07 32.27 -20.39
C GLY A 392 -19.56 32.32 -20.71
N GLY A 393 -20.18 33.48 -20.53
CA GLY A 393 -21.60 33.69 -20.82
C GLY A 393 -21.89 33.68 -22.32
N ASN A 394 -23.06 33.22 -22.72
CA ASN A 394 -23.46 33.25 -24.13
C ASN A 394 -23.73 34.69 -24.58
N GLY A 395 -23.39 35.02 -25.83
CA GLY A 395 -23.81 36.28 -26.45
C GLY A 395 -25.33 36.34 -26.63
N GLY A 396 -25.89 37.54 -26.48
CA GLY A 396 -27.31 37.79 -26.69
C GLY A 396 -27.69 37.63 -28.16
N ALA A 397 -28.94 37.26 -28.44
CA ALA A 397 -29.43 37.18 -29.81
C ALA A 397 -29.65 38.58 -30.41
N GLY A 398 -29.38 38.73 -31.70
CA GLY A 398 -29.78 39.90 -32.47
C GLY A 398 -31.28 39.88 -32.80
N TYR A 399 -31.89 41.04 -32.99
CA TYR A 399 -33.33 41.12 -33.26
C TYR A 399 -33.69 40.78 -34.72
N SER A 400 -34.78 40.03 -34.92
CA SER A 400 -35.27 39.65 -36.26
C SER A 400 -36.29 40.68 -36.81
N GLN A 401 -36.03 41.28 -37.97
CA GLN A 401 -36.87 42.35 -38.56
C GLN A 401 -38.01 41.79 -39.42
N THR A 402 -39.13 42.52 -39.44
CA THR A 402 -40.30 42.24 -40.29
C THR A 402 -40.47 43.24 -41.45
N THR A 403 -39.68 44.31 -41.51
CA THR A 403 -39.78 45.38 -42.53
C THR A 403 -38.84 45.13 -43.71
N ALA A 404 -39.35 45.22 -44.94
CA ALA A 404 -38.62 44.85 -46.17
C ALA A 404 -37.45 45.80 -46.48
N GLY A 405 -36.28 45.22 -46.77
CA GLY A 405 -35.07 45.94 -47.18
C GLY A 405 -34.11 46.34 -46.05
N LEU A 406 -34.41 46.01 -44.79
CA LEU A 406 -33.52 46.22 -43.64
C LEU A 406 -32.92 44.90 -43.15
N ALA A 407 -31.67 44.93 -42.68
CA ALA A 407 -30.98 43.77 -42.14
C ALA A 407 -31.43 43.46 -40.70
N GLY A 408 -31.35 42.17 -40.32
CA GLY A 408 -31.50 41.75 -38.92
C GLY A 408 -30.31 42.19 -38.07
N GLY A 409 -30.50 42.27 -36.76
CA GLY A 409 -29.41 42.57 -35.83
C GLY A 409 -28.43 41.41 -35.73
N ASN A 410 -27.14 41.71 -35.56
CA ASN A 410 -26.12 40.68 -35.34
C ASN A 410 -26.24 40.10 -33.93
N GLY A 411 -25.86 38.83 -33.76
CA GLY A 411 -25.71 38.24 -32.44
C GLY A 411 -24.52 38.83 -31.68
N GLY A 412 -24.62 38.86 -30.36
CA GLY A 412 -23.52 39.27 -29.48
C GLY A 412 -22.42 38.22 -29.41
N THR A 413 -21.19 38.63 -29.11
CA THR A 413 -20.09 37.69 -28.91
C THR A 413 -20.25 36.92 -27.61
N GLY A 414 -19.78 35.68 -27.56
CA GLY A 414 -19.66 34.93 -26.30
C GLY A 414 -18.60 35.53 -25.37
N GLY A 415 -18.78 35.34 -24.07
CA GLY A 415 -17.82 35.73 -23.04
C GLY A 415 -16.63 34.77 -22.97
N THR A 416 -15.50 35.22 -22.44
CA THR A 416 -14.31 34.38 -22.26
C THR A 416 -14.50 33.36 -21.14
N GLY A 417 -13.88 32.19 -21.25
CA GLY A 417 -13.77 31.24 -20.14
C GLY A 417 -12.82 31.75 -19.04
N GLY A 418 -12.97 31.26 -17.82
CA GLY A 418 -12.07 31.54 -16.70
C GLY A 418 -10.82 30.68 -16.75
N ASN A 419 -9.72 31.13 -16.15
CA ASN A 419 -8.52 30.32 -15.96
C ASN A 419 -8.78 29.26 -14.88
N GLY A 420 -8.06 28.14 -14.91
CA GLY A 420 -8.03 27.23 -13.78
C GLY A 420 -7.17 27.79 -12.64
N GLY A 421 -7.44 27.35 -11.42
CA GLY A 421 -6.64 27.68 -10.24
C GLY A 421 -5.34 26.90 -10.18
N ALA A 422 -4.31 27.42 -9.53
CA ALA A 422 -3.10 26.64 -9.28
C ALA A 422 -3.37 25.51 -8.27
N GLY A 423 -2.69 24.38 -8.40
CA GLY A 423 -2.69 23.37 -7.36
C GLY A 423 -1.93 23.82 -6.10
N GLY A 424 -2.24 23.19 -4.98
CA GLY A 424 -1.58 23.45 -3.70
C GLY A 424 -0.22 22.77 -3.61
N ALA A 425 0.68 23.28 -2.78
CA ALA A 425 1.91 22.56 -2.47
C ALA A 425 1.63 21.36 -1.56
N GLY A 426 2.39 20.29 -1.69
CA GLY A 426 2.36 19.18 -0.73
C GLY A 426 2.95 19.56 0.62
N GLY A 427 2.57 18.81 1.65
CA GLY A 427 3.04 18.97 3.01
C GLY A 427 4.46 18.44 3.21
N ALA A 428 5.18 19.00 4.17
CA ALA A 428 6.50 18.48 4.53
C ALA A 428 6.41 17.09 5.17
N ALA A 429 7.43 16.27 4.96
CA ALA A 429 7.61 15.02 5.68
C ALA A 429 7.78 15.27 7.20
N GLY A 430 7.25 14.35 8.00
CA GLY A 430 7.60 14.25 9.41
C GLY A 430 9.02 13.70 9.57
N GLU A 431 9.77 14.23 10.52
CA GLU A 431 11.09 13.70 10.85
C GLU A 431 10.96 12.39 11.64
N GLY A 432 11.82 11.40 11.41
CA GLY A 432 11.85 10.19 12.26
C GLY A 432 12.27 10.50 13.69
N GLY A 433 11.98 9.60 14.63
CA GLY A 433 12.43 9.69 16.02
C GLY A 433 13.89 9.30 16.19
N LEU A 434 14.53 9.78 17.26
CA LEU A 434 15.87 9.35 17.63
C LEU A 434 15.84 7.95 18.25
N ASN A 435 16.88 7.16 17.99
CA ASN A 435 17.08 5.93 18.75
C ASN A 435 17.47 6.29 20.21
N GLY A 436 17.00 5.54 21.21
CA GLY A 436 16.92 5.97 22.63
C GLY A 436 18.21 6.34 23.38
N ALA A 437 19.37 6.37 22.71
CA ALA A 437 20.63 6.94 23.23
C ALA A 437 21.52 7.62 22.16
N GLY A 438 21.07 7.76 20.90
CA GLY A 438 21.90 8.10 19.74
C GLY A 438 21.55 9.41 19.03
N ALA A 439 22.46 9.87 18.17
CA ALA A 439 22.19 10.91 17.16
C ALA A 439 21.52 10.33 15.90
N ASP A 440 21.48 9.00 15.79
CA ASP A 440 20.89 8.27 14.67
C ASP A 440 19.37 8.27 14.81
N ARG A 441 18.72 8.63 13.70
CA ARG A 441 17.29 8.86 13.60
C ARG A 441 16.66 7.79 12.71
N ALA A 442 15.45 7.38 13.03
CA ALA A 442 14.61 6.59 12.14
C ALA A 442 14.28 7.37 10.84
N ALA A 443 13.76 6.66 9.85
CA ALA A 443 13.41 7.28 8.57
C ALA A 443 12.39 8.43 8.77
N SER A 444 12.62 9.54 8.07
CA SER A 444 11.57 10.54 7.87
C SER A 444 10.45 9.97 7.03
N GLY A 445 9.26 10.54 7.14
CA GLY A 445 8.19 10.28 6.18
C GLY A 445 8.55 10.83 4.79
N MET A 446 7.64 10.63 3.85
CA MET A 446 7.71 11.25 2.53
C MET A 446 7.02 12.61 2.54
N ALA A 447 7.52 13.56 1.76
CA ALA A 447 6.81 14.81 1.53
C ALA A 447 5.57 14.54 0.66
N GLY A 448 4.49 15.26 0.92
CA GLY A 448 3.31 15.23 0.09
C GLY A 448 3.62 15.77 -1.31
N THR A 449 2.88 15.27 -2.29
CA THR A 449 2.97 15.73 -3.67
C THR A 449 2.24 17.06 -3.83
N ALA A 450 2.64 17.87 -4.81
CA ALA A 450 1.88 19.06 -5.15
C ALA A 450 0.58 18.67 -5.84
N GLY A 451 -0.51 19.35 -5.51
CA GLY A 451 -1.79 19.18 -6.18
C GLY A 451 -1.74 19.64 -7.63
N ASP A 452 -2.57 19.03 -8.47
CA ASP A 452 -2.66 19.39 -9.88
C ASP A 452 -3.27 20.79 -10.08
N GLY A 453 -2.89 21.45 -11.17
CA GLY A 453 -3.55 22.67 -11.61
C GLY A 453 -4.99 22.41 -12.05
N GLY A 454 -5.87 23.37 -11.82
CA GLY A 454 -7.23 23.37 -12.33
C GLY A 454 -7.24 23.59 -13.85
N ASN A 455 -8.22 23.00 -14.52
CA ASN A 455 -8.43 23.20 -15.95
C ASN A 455 -9.06 24.56 -16.24
N GLY A 456 -8.73 25.15 -17.39
CA GLY A 456 -9.39 26.37 -17.90
C GLY A 456 -10.85 26.10 -18.28
N GLY A 457 -11.71 27.10 -18.09
CA GLY A 457 -13.12 27.06 -18.46
C GLY A 457 -13.36 27.35 -19.94
N ALA A 458 -14.45 26.82 -20.49
CA ALA A 458 -14.83 27.03 -21.88
C ALA A 458 -15.34 28.47 -22.11
N GLY A 459 -15.07 29.03 -23.29
CA GLY A 459 -15.70 30.29 -23.73
C GLY A 459 -17.20 30.12 -24.02
N GLY A 460 -17.96 31.20 -23.91
CA GLY A 460 -19.39 31.23 -24.20
C GLY A 460 -19.68 31.16 -25.69
N ASN A 461 -20.86 30.66 -26.06
CA ASN A 461 -21.27 30.66 -27.47
C ASN A 461 -21.63 32.08 -27.92
N GLY A 462 -21.34 32.42 -29.19
CA GLY A 462 -21.86 33.64 -29.77
C GLY A 462 -23.37 33.54 -30.02
N GLY A 463 -24.08 34.67 -29.86
CA GLY A 463 -25.52 34.76 -30.03
C GLY A 463 -25.93 34.61 -31.50
N ASP A 464 -27.17 34.15 -31.72
CA ASP A 464 -27.69 34.01 -33.08
C ASP A 464 -28.04 35.38 -33.69
N GLY A 465 -27.81 35.52 -34.99
CA GLY A 465 -28.23 36.70 -35.74
C GLY A 465 -29.73 36.70 -36.02
N GLY A 466 -30.32 37.88 -36.15
CA GLY A 466 -31.73 38.06 -36.45
C GLY A 466 -32.08 37.68 -37.90
N SER A 467 -33.24 37.03 -38.09
CA SER A 467 -33.75 36.67 -39.42
C SER A 467 -34.41 37.86 -40.14
N SER A 468 -34.34 37.88 -41.47
CA SER A 468 -35.11 38.79 -42.34
C SER A 468 -36.11 37.97 -43.15
N THR A 469 -37.41 38.18 -42.91
CA THR A 469 -38.48 37.31 -43.45
C THR A 469 -39.07 37.79 -44.78
N VAL A 470 -38.49 38.80 -45.44
CA VAL A 470 -38.99 39.32 -46.72
C VAL A 470 -37.85 39.56 -47.72
N ALA A 471 -38.10 39.20 -48.99
CA ALA A 471 -37.13 39.14 -50.08
C ALA A 471 -36.45 40.50 -50.38
N ALA A 472 -35.35 40.79 -49.67
CA ALA A 472 -34.27 41.73 -50.03
C ALA A 472 -33.30 42.05 -48.86
N GLY A 473 -33.60 41.64 -47.61
CA GLY A 473 -32.71 41.89 -46.45
C GLY A 473 -31.77 40.72 -46.13
N SER A 474 -30.52 41.00 -45.77
CA SER A 474 -29.59 39.98 -45.27
C SER A 474 -29.90 39.64 -43.81
N PRO A 475 -29.85 38.35 -43.40
CA PRO A 475 -29.85 37.96 -41.99
C PRO A 475 -28.68 38.62 -41.24
N GLY A 476 -28.85 38.85 -39.94
CA GLY A 476 -27.75 39.25 -39.06
C GLY A 476 -26.73 38.12 -38.94
N GLU A 477 -25.47 38.47 -38.75
CA GLU A 477 -24.42 37.48 -38.54
C GLU A 477 -24.49 36.90 -37.13
N LYS A 478 -24.17 35.60 -36.99
CA LYS A 478 -23.98 34.97 -35.68
C LYS A 478 -22.76 35.59 -35.02
N GLY A 479 -22.86 35.88 -33.73
CA GLY A 479 -21.73 36.35 -32.94
C GLY A 479 -20.62 35.29 -32.87
N SER A 480 -19.38 35.74 -32.72
CA SER A 480 -18.25 34.84 -32.51
C SER A 480 -18.33 34.18 -31.13
N PRO A 481 -17.95 32.89 -30.99
CA PRO A 481 -17.71 32.28 -29.69
C PRO A 481 -16.63 33.04 -28.91
N GLY A 482 -16.74 33.04 -27.58
CA GLY A 482 -15.68 33.50 -26.70
C GLY A 482 -14.51 32.52 -26.69
N ALA A 483 -13.29 33.03 -26.48
CA ALA A 483 -12.12 32.18 -26.33
C ALA A 483 -12.11 31.53 -24.94
N GLY A 484 -11.73 30.25 -24.87
CA GLY A 484 -11.27 29.62 -23.63
C GLY A 484 -9.77 29.90 -23.46
N PRO A 485 -9.28 30.22 -22.26
CA PRO A 485 -7.84 30.29 -22.03
C PRO A 485 -7.20 28.90 -22.18
N VAL A 486 -6.02 28.85 -22.81
CA VAL A 486 -5.10 27.71 -22.65
C VAL A 486 -4.56 27.82 -21.23
N GLY A 487 -4.78 26.79 -20.40
CA GLY A 487 -4.38 26.78 -18.99
C GLY A 487 -2.93 27.25 -18.84
N SER A 488 -2.74 28.38 -18.15
CA SER A 488 -1.40 28.85 -17.81
C SER A 488 -1.00 28.22 -16.49
N THR A 489 0.06 27.40 -16.53
CA THR A 489 0.74 26.67 -15.45
C THR A 489 -0.02 25.47 -14.85
N GLY A 490 0.28 24.26 -15.35
CA GLY A 490 0.03 23.00 -14.64
C GLY A 490 -1.29 22.27 -14.93
N GLY A 491 -2.01 22.60 -16.00
CA GLY A 491 -3.21 21.86 -16.43
C GLY A 491 -3.39 21.94 -17.94
N THR A 492 -3.85 20.85 -18.56
CA THR A 492 -4.10 20.80 -20.01
C THR A 492 -5.13 21.87 -20.38
N GLY A 493 -4.76 22.75 -21.31
CA GLY A 493 -5.67 23.76 -21.83
C GLY A 493 -6.94 23.11 -22.35
N GLY A 494 -8.09 23.70 -22.02
CA GLY A 494 -9.39 23.22 -22.50
C GLY A 494 -9.38 23.07 -24.00
N ALA A 495 -9.51 21.84 -24.49
CA ALA A 495 -9.64 21.58 -25.90
C ALA A 495 -10.99 22.13 -26.38
N GLY A 496 -10.95 22.95 -27.44
CA GLY A 496 -12.03 22.90 -28.40
C GLY A 496 -12.07 21.48 -28.98
N GLY A 497 -13.19 20.78 -28.82
CA GLY A 497 -13.60 19.58 -29.57
C GLY A 497 -12.59 18.43 -29.76
N THR A 498 -12.81 17.34 -29.01
CA THR A 498 -12.40 15.92 -29.24
C THR A 498 -10.97 15.59 -29.72
N GLY A 499 -10.22 14.90 -28.87
CA GLY A 499 -9.05 14.05 -29.19
C GLY A 499 -8.37 13.58 -27.89
N GLY A 500 -8.38 12.26 -27.61
CA GLY A 500 -7.80 11.67 -26.39
C GLY A 500 -6.27 11.73 -26.36
N ALA A 501 -5.70 11.91 -25.16
CA ALA A 501 -4.27 12.02 -24.92
C ALA A 501 -3.63 10.66 -24.61
N GLY A 502 -2.45 10.42 -25.18
CA GLY A 502 -1.62 9.24 -24.96
C GLY A 502 -0.63 9.44 -23.82
N GLY A 503 -0.38 8.37 -23.05
CA GLY A 503 0.78 8.23 -22.17
C GLY A 503 2.01 7.83 -22.99
N GLY A 504 3.15 8.49 -22.75
CA GLY A 504 4.35 8.30 -23.54
C GLY A 504 5.08 6.98 -23.23
N THR A 505 5.42 6.22 -24.28
CA THR A 505 6.38 5.12 -24.25
C THR A 505 7.82 5.64 -24.36
N SER A 506 8.76 5.02 -23.65
CA SER A 506 10.19 5.14 -23.99
C SER A 506 10.54 4.32 -25.24
N ALA A 507 11.67 4.64 -25.90
CA ALA A 507 12.08 3.98 -27.14
C ALA A 507 12.26 2.46 -26.97
N ALA A 508 11.75 1.67 -27.90
CA ALA A 508 11.78 0.21 -27.86
C ALA A 508 13.22 -0.35 -27.99
N LEU A 509 13.60 -1.26 -27.10
CA LEU A 509 14.92 -1.88 -27.01
C LEU A 509 15.00 -3.11 -27.91
N THR A 510 15.93 -3.16 -28.85
CA THR A 510 16.09 -4.34 -29.73
C THR A 510 16.75 -5.48 -28.97
N VAL A 511 16.13 -6.67 -29.02
CA VAL A 511 16.60 -7.92 -28.38
C VAL A 511 16.71 -9.04 -29.42
N GLY A 512 16.88 -10.29 -28.97
CA GLY A 512 16.86 -11.48 -29.81
C GLY A 512 15.52 -11.67 -30.56
N LYS A 513 15.45 -12.71 -31.39
CA LYS A 513 14.32 -12.91 -32.31
C LYS A 513 13.14 -13.55 -31.58
N TYR A 514 11.92 -13.03 -31.81
CA TYR A 514 10.68 -13.49 -31.15
C TYR A 514 10.82 -13.55 -29.61
N PRO A 515 11.07 -12.42 -28.93
CA PRO A 515 11.07 -12.38 -27.47
C PRO A 515 9.71 -12.84 -26.93
N TYR A 516 9.73 -13.80 -26.02
CA TYR A 516 8.54 -14.48 -25.51
C TYR A 516 8.19 -13.97 -24.11
N TRP A 517 8.92 -14.40 -23.09
CA TRP A 517 8.73 -13.97 -21.70
C TRP A 517 9.87 -13.07 -21.21
N VAL A 518 9.60 -12.31 -20.14
CA VAL A 518 10.53 -11.39 -19.50
C VAL A 518 10.39 -11.46 -17.99
N THR A 519 11.49 -11.27 -17.27
CA THR A 519 11.51 -11.12 -15.81
C THR A 519 12.52 -10.05 -15.40
N VAL A 520 12.32 -9.45 -14.23
CA VAL A 520 13.27 -8.50 -13.63
C VAL A 520 13.88 -9.15 -12.39
N ALA A 521 15.20 -9.10 -12.24
CA ALA A 521 15.87 -9.63 -11.06
C ALA A 521 15.49 -8.81 -9.81
N PRO A 522 15.11 -9.47 -8.70
CA PRO A 522 14.69 -8.79 -7.48
C PRO A 522 15.84 -8.05 -6.78
N GLY A 523 15.50 -7.20 -5.81
CA GLY A 523 16.49 -6.61 -4.91
C GLY A 523 17.23 -7.69 -4.09
N GLY A 524 18.41 -7.35 -3.57
CA GLY A 524 19.17 -8.23 -2.67
C GLY A 524 19.99 -9.34 -3.34
N VAL A 525 19.78 -9.63 -4.63
CA VAL A 525 20.53 -10.66 -5.37
C VAL A 525 21.61 -10.10 -6.29
N THR A 526 22.51 -10.97 -6.77
CA THR A 526 23.49 -10.59 -7.80
C THR A 526 22.75 -10.32 -9.11
N GLY A 527 23.04 -9.18 -9.76
CA GLY A 527 22.29 -8.73 -10.95
C GLY A 527 20.95 -8.06 -10.62
N ALA A 528 20.73 -7.61 -9.38
CA ALA A 528 19.49 -6.93 -8.98
C ALA A 528 19.10 -5.79 -9.93
N GLY A 529 17.87 -5.88 -10.47
CA GLY A 529 17.33 -4.96 -11.47
C GLY A 529 17.59 -5.36 -12.93
N ASP A 530 18.52 -6.27 -13.21
CA ASP A 530 18.74 -6.74 -14.58
C ASP A 530 17.48 -7.42 -15.13
N VAL A 531 17.18 -7.15 -16.40
CA VAL A 531 15.99 -7.67 -17.08
C VAL A 531 16.41 -8.79 -18.03
N TYR A 532 15.85 -9.98 -17.83
CA TYR A 532 16.15 -11.18 -18.60
C TYR A 532 14.99 -11.48 -19.55
N VAL A 533 15.30 -11.65 -20.83
CA VAL A 533 14.31 -11.83 -21.90
C VAL A 533 14.60 -13.14 -22.63
N ALA A 534 13.66 -14.09 -22.59
CA ALA A 534 13.76 -15.34 -23.33
C ALA A 534 13.39 -15.12 -24.81
N ASN A 535 14.31 -15.36 -25.73
CA ASN A 535 14.10 -15.14 -27.16
C ASN A 535 13.85 -16.47 -27.88
N PHE A 536 12.57 -16.83 -27.99
CA PHE A 536 12.11 -18.09 -28.58
C PHE A 536 12.73 -18.37 -29.95
N GLY A 537 12.79 -17.34 -30.80
CA GLY A 537 13.22 -17.45 -32.19
C GLY A 537 14.74 -17.49 -32.41
N SER A 538 15.53 -17.01 -31.46
CA SER A 538 17.00 -17.04 -31.54
C SER A 538 17.67 -18.10 -30.66
N GLY A 539 16.96 -18.66 -29.67
CA GLY A 539 17.53 -19.69 -28.78
C GLY A 539 18.45 -19.13 -27.70
N ASP A 540 18.29 -17.85 -27.37
CA ASP A 540 19.12 -17.11 -26.44
C ASP A 540 18.28 -16.32 -25.42
N VAL A 541 18.94 -15.85 -24.35
CA VAL A 541 18.41 -14.89 -23.39
C VAL A 541 19.15 -13.58 -23.56
N SER A 542 18.42 -12.48 -23.74
CA SER A 542 19.00 -11.13 -23.68
C SER A 542 18.97 -10.62 -22.23
N VAL A 543 20.08 -10.07 -21.76
CA VAL A 543 20.18 -9.38 -20.46
C VAL A 543 20.22 -7.88 -20.73
N ILE A 544 19.32 -7.13 -20.09
CA ILE A 544 19.20 -5.68 -20.24
C ILE A 544 19.50 -5.02 -18.90
N ASP A 545 20.38 -4.02 -18.92
CA ASP A 545 20.60 -3.13 -17.78
C ASP A 545 19.58 -1.97 -17.84
N PRO A 546 18.67 -1.86 -16.85
CA PRO A 546 17.63 -0.83 -16.85
C PRO A 546 18.20 0.58 -16.67
N SER A 547 19.38 0.74 -16.06
CA SER A 547 20.00 2.04 -15.82
C SER A 547 20.55 2.69 -17.10
N THR A 548 20.98 1.85 -18.04
CA THR A 548 21.53 2.28 -19.33
C THR A 548 20.55 2.05 -20.49
N THR A 549 19.48 1.28 -20.28
CA THR A 549 18.54 0.86 -21.32
C THR A 549 19.25 0.18 -22.50
N THR A 550 20.17 -0.74 -22.19
CA THR A 550 20.95 -1.46 -23.21
C THR A 550 21.04 -2.95 -22.93
N VAL A 551 21.14 -3.76 -23.99
CA VAL A 551 21.44 -5.18 -23.89
C VAL A 551 22.93 -5.34 -23.53
N THR A 552 23.22 -5.88 -22.35
CA THR A 552 24.58 -6.05 -21.81
C THR A 552 25.15 -7.42 -22.13
N ALA A 553 24.30 -8.45 -22.22
CA ALA A 553 24.69 -9.80 -22.58
C ALA A 553 23.63 -10.50 -23.46
N THR A 554 24.07 -11.54 -24.16
CA THR A 554 23.20 -12.48 -24.88
C THR A 554 23.74 -13.87 -24.64
N ILE A 555 22.93 -14.73 -24.04
CA ILE A 555 23.33 -16.02 -23.47
C ILE A 555 22.61 -17.13 -24.23
N ASP A 556 23.35 -18.03 -24.86
CA ASP A 556 22.76 -19.17 -25.57
C ASP A 556 22.21 -20.20 -24.55
N VAL A 557 20.91 -20.51 -24.61
CA VAL A 557 20.20 -21.30 -23.59
C VAL A 557 19.49 -22.55 -24.12
N GLY A 558 19.53 -22.82 -25.42
CA GLY A 558 18.90 -23.99 -26.02
C GLY A 558 17.92 -23.64 -27.14
N THR A 559 17.05 -24.58 -27.49
CA THR A 559 16.07 -24.38 -28.58
C THR A 559 14.72 -23.98 -28.01
N GLU A 560 14.16 -22.89 -28.55
CA GLU A 560 12.82 -22.40 -28.22
C GLU A 560 12.64 -22.09 -26.71
N PRO A 561 13.44 -21.15 -26.16
CA PRO A 561 13.25 -20.68 -24.80
C PRO A 561 11.92 -19.92 -24.67
N THR A 562 11.13 -20.25 -23.66
CA THR A 562 9.78 -19.69 -23.47
C THR A 562 9.71 -18.88 -22.19
N GLY A 563 9.81 -19.53 -21.02
CA GLY A 563 9.71 -18.95 -19.69
C GLY A 563 11.07 -18.63 -19.09
N VAL A 564 11.10 -17.59 -18.26
CA VAL A 564 12.29 -17.16 -17.52
C VAL A 564 11.88 -16.66 -16.14
N ALA A 565 12.58 -17.09 -15.09
CA ALA A 565 12.35 -16.67 -13.71
C ALA A 565 13.69 -16.52 -12.96
N VAL A 566 13.75 -15.58 -12.02
CA VAL A 566 14.94 -15.34 -11.17
C VAL A 566 14.63 -15.78 -9.75
N ALA A 567 15.53 -16.55 -9.14
CA ALA A 567 15.40 -16.92 -7.73
C ALA A 567 15.48 -15.69 -6.81
N PRO A 568 14.52 -15.50 -5.89
CA PRO A 568 14.48 -14.32 -5.03
C PRO A 568 15.58 -14.29 -3.97
N ASP A 569 15.79 -13.13 -3.34
CA ASP A 569 16.73 -13.03 -2.23
C ASP A 569 16.31 -13.95 -1.08
N GLY A 570 17.28 -14.44 -0.31
CA GLY A 570 17.09 -15.33 0.83
C GLY A 570 16.80 -16.80 0.49
N VAL A 571 16.50 -17.19 -0.76
CA VAL A 571 16.35 -18.63 -1.13
C VAL A 571 17.69 -19.29 -1.44
N THR A 572 17.72 -20.63 -1.44
CA THR A 572 18.84 -21.36 -2.03
C THR A 572 18.90 -21.09 -3.52
N GLY A 573 20.08 -20.72 -4.04
CA GLY A 573 20.24 -20.30 -5.43
C GLY A 573 19.79 -18.86 -5.70
N ALA A 574 19.66 -18.01 -4.67
CA ALA A 574 19.25 -16.60 -4.83
C ALA A 574 20.02 -15.88 -5.96
N GLY A 575 19.27 -15.34 -6.93
CA GLY A 575 19.77 -14.72 -8.15
C GLY A 575 19.91 -15.65 -9.36
N ASP A 576 19.94 -16.97 -9.19
CA ASP A 576 20.02 -17.89 -10.32
C ASP A 576 18.80 -17.73 -11.24
N VAL A 577 19.04 -17.73 -12.55
CA VAL A 577 18.01 -17.51 -13.57
C VAL A 577 17.67 -18.84 -14.23
N TYR A 578 16.42 -19.25 -14.12
CA TYR A 578 15.89 -20.50 -14.67
C TYR A 578 15.17 -20.21 -15.99
N VAL A 579 15.52 -20.93 -17.05
CA VAL A 579 15.00 -20.72 -18.40
C VAL A 579 14.44 -22.03 -18.93
N THR A 580 13.15 -22.05 -19.27
CA THR A 580 12.53 -23.23 -19.88
C THR A 580 12.76 -23.24 -21.38
N ASN A 581 13.19 -24.39 -21.90
CA ASN A 581 13.40 -24.61 -23.32
C ASN A 581 12.45 -25.71 -23.80
N SER A 582 11.37 -25.27 -24.44
CA SER A 582 10.31 -26.15 -24.95
C SER A 582 10.83 -27.13 -26.02
N GLY A 583 11.68 -26.66 -26.94
CA GLY A 583 12.22 -27.48 -28.02
C GLY A 583 13.23 -28.54 -27.60
N SER A 584 13.82 -28.42 -26.41
CA SER A 584 14.80 -29.37 -25.86
C SER A 584 14.35 -30.09 -24.59
N ASN A 585 13.11 -29.88 -24.13
CA ASN A 585 12.56 -30.48 -22.91
C ASN A 585 13.46 -30.30 -21.69
N SER A 586 14.00 -29.08 -21.50
CA SER A 586 15.01 -28.83 -20.47
C SER A 586 14.86 -27.45 -19.83
N VAL A 587 15.27 -27.34 -18.57
CA VAL A 587 15.44 -26.08 -17.85
C VAL A 587 16.93 -25.77 -17.75
N TRP A 588 17.33 -24.57 -18.13
CA TRP A 588 18.73 -24.14 -18.05
C TRP A 588 18.88 -23.12 -16.93
N VAL A 589 19.95 -23.26 -16.14
CA VAL A 589 20.25 -22.38 -15.01
C VAL A 589 21.41 -21.49 -15.41
N ILE A 590 21.22 -20.17 -15.32
CA ILE A 590 22.23 -19.15 -15.60
C ILE A 590 22.65 -18.52 -14.28
N ASN A 591 23.97 -18.36 -14.12
CA ASN A 591 24.54 -17.59 -13.03
C ASN A 591 24.63 -16.10 -13.43
N PRO A 592 23.93 -15.19 -12.75
CA PRO A 592 23.89 -13.76 -13.09
C PRO A 592 25.23 -13.04 -12.81
N ALA A 593 26.14 -13.62 -12.02
CA ALA A 593 27.42 -12.98 -11.69
C ALA A 593 28.37 -12.91 -12.89
N ASN A 594 28.17 -13.76 -13.90
CA ASN A 594 29.05 -13.88 -15.06
C ASN A 594 28.33 -14.21 -16.38
N ASP A 595 27.00 -14.20 -16.39
CA ASP A 595 26.17 -14.47 -17.57
C ASP A 595 26.47 -15.84 -18.23
N THR A 596 26.71 -16.87 -17.42
CA THR A 596 27.00 -18.23 -17.92
C THR A 596 26.01 -19.28 -17.47
N VAL A 597 25.74 -20.25 -18.34
CA VAL A 597 24.94 -21.43 -18.02
C VAL A 597 25.75 -22.35 -17.10
N VAL A 598 25.19 -22.68 -15.94
CA VAL A 598 25.84 -23.50 -14.91
C VAL A 598 25.22 -24.90 -14.77
N ALA A 599 23.95 -25.07 -15.16
CA ALA A 599 23.27 -26.36 -15.14
C ALA A 599 22.23 -26.50 -16.27
N THR A 600 21.91 -27.75 -16.59
CA THR A 600 20.82 -28.15 -17.49
C THR A 600 20.07 -29.30 -16.85
N ILE A 601 18.76 -29.16 -16.74
CA ILE A 601 17.86 -30.07 -16.02
C ILE A 601 16.84 -30.60 -17.02
N ASP A 602 16.80 -31.92 -17.21
CA ASP A 602 15.84 -32.55 -18.10
C ASP A 602 14.46 -32.64 -17.42
N VAL A 603 13.39 -32.30 -18.15
CA VAL A 603 11.98 -32.36 -17.70
C VAL A 603 11.12 -33.19 -18.65
N VAL A 604 9.91 -33.56 -18.21
CA VAL A 604 9.15 -34.70 -18.77
C VAL A 604 8.41 -34.37 -20.09
N GLY A 605 8.19 -33.09 -20.41
CA GLY A 605 7.54 -32.60 -21.64
C GLY A 605 7.79 -31.10 -21.86
N GLY A 606 7.48 -30.56 -23.03
CA GLY A 606 7.90 -29.24 -23.50
C GLY A 606 7.61 -28.12 -22.48
N PRO A 607 8.60 -27.68 -21.70
CA PRO A 607 8.35 -26.77 -20.59
C PRO A 607 7.96 -25.40 -21.11
N ALA A 608 6.82 -24.90 -20.64
CA ALA A 608 6.20 -23.68 -21.13
C ALA A 608 6.52 -22.47 -20.23
N ASN A 609 6.36 -22.61 -18.92
CA ASN A 609 6.53 -21.52 -17.96
C ASN A 609 7.20 -22.02 -16.67
N VAL A 610 7.87 -21.11 -15.95
CA VAL A 610 8.64 -21.38 -14.74
C VAL A 610 8.43 -20.28 -13.71
N VAL A 611 8.33 -20.66 -12.45
CA VAL A 611 8.29 -19.74 -11.31
C VAL A 611 9.09 -20.32 -10.14
N VAL A 612 9.73 -19.45 -9.36
CA VAL A 612 10.47 -19.84 -8.16
C VAL A 612 9.67 -19.42 -6.93
N ALA A 613 9.48 -20.32 -5.98
CA ALA A 613 8.79 -20.00 -4.74
C ALA A 613 9.55 -18.92 -3.94
N PRO A 614 8.85 -17.87 -3.48
CA PRO A 614 9.47 -16.78 -2.72
C PRO A 614 9.95 -17.22 -1.34
N GLN A 615 10.71 -16.35 -0.67
CA GLN A 615 11.00 -16.53 0.75
C GLN A 615 9.73 -16.53 1.59
N GLY A 616 9.80 -17.15 2.77
CA GLY A 616 8.71 -17.12 3.76
C GLY A 616 7.56 -18.09 3.51
N VAL A 617 7.48 -18.72 2.34
CA VAL A 617 6.41 -19.68 2.00
C VAL A 617 6.86 -21.14 2.08
N PRO A 618 5.93 -22.11 2.23
CA PRO A 618 6.25 -23.53 2.09
C PRO A 618 6.93 -23.83 0.74
N GLY A 619 8.04 -24.57 0.77
CA GLY A 619 8.83 -24.83 -0.45
C GLY A 619 9.63 -23.63 -0.95
N ALA A 620 9.95 -22.64 -0.10
CA ALA A 620 10.76 -21.47 -0.48
C ALA A 620 12.03 -21.84 -1.27
N GLY A 621 12.15 -21.33 -2.49
CA GLY A 621 13.22 -21.63 -3.44
C GLY A 621 12.92 -22.78 -4.41
N ASP A 622 11.92 -23.61 -4.17
CA ASP A 622 11.53 -24.66 -5.11
C ASP A 622 11.10 -24.03 -6.44
N VAL A 623 11.54 -24.65 -7.53
CA VAL A 623 11.30 -24.17 -8.89
C VAL A 623 10.20 -25.02 -9.52
N TYR A 624 9.09 -24.38 -9.84
CA TYR A 624 7.92 -25.02 -10.44
C TYR A 624 7.94 -24.79 -11.94
N VAL A 625 7.98 -25.87 -12.70
CA VAL A 625 8.03 -25.83 -14.17
C VAL A 625 6.81 -26.54 -14.71
N LEU A 626 5.98 -25.80 -15.42
CA LEU A 626 4.78 -26.32 -16.05
C LEU A 626 5.09 -26.71 -17.49
N ASP A 627 4.78 -27.96 -17.84
CA ASP A 627 4.94 -28.46 -19.19
C ASP A 627 3.64 -28.50 -20.01
N ASP A 628 3.80 -28.61 -21.32
CA ASP A 628 2.73 -28.73 -22.31
C ASP A 628 1.91 -30.02 -22.22
N SER A 629 2.28 -30.94 -21.33
CA SER A 629 1.55 -32.18 -21.04
C SER A 629 0.64 -32.07 -19.82
N GLY A 630 0.71 -30.95 -19.10
CA GLY A 630 -0.07 -30.68 -17.90
C GLY A 630 0.59 -31.25 -16.66
N THR A 631 1.91 -31.48 -16.68
CA THR A 631 2.64 -31.89 -15.49
C THR A 631 3.40 -30.67 -14.93
N LEU A 632 3.27 -30.47 -13.62
CA LEU A 632 4.05 -29.48 -12.89
C LEU A 632 5.25 -30.18 -12.25
N SER A 633 6.44 -29.96 -12.81
CA SER A 633 7.70 -30.49 -12.28
C SER A 633 8.20 -29.60 -11.15
N VAL A 634 8.59 -30.20 -10.02
CA VAL A 634 9.20 -29.52 -8.87
C VAL A 634 10.70 -29.80 -8.88
N ILE A 635 11.49 -28.75 -9.01
CA ILE A 635 12.95 -28.81 -9.07
C ILE A 635 13.54 -28.22 -7.78
N ASN A 636 14.48 -28.96 -7.19
CA ASN A 636 15.20 -28.50 -6.01
C ASN A 636 16.45 -27.69 -6.42
N PRO A 637 16.53 -26.39 -6.09
CA PRO A 637 17.59 -25.50 -6.55
C PRO A 637 18.98 -25.82 -5.95
N SER A 638 19.04 -26.56 -4.83
CA SER A 638 20.32 -26.94 -4.21
C SER A 638 21.04 -28.08 -4.95
N THR A 639 20.29 -28.82 -5.78
CA THR A 639 20.78 -30.02 -6.47
C THR A 639 20.61 -29.97 -7.98
N ASP A 640 19.85 -29.01 -8.51
CA ASP A 640 19.45 -28.93 -9.92
C ASP A 640 18.80 -30.23 -10.42
N THR A 641 17.92 -30.82 -9.59
CA THR A 641 17.22 -32.06 -9.95
C THR A 641 15.71 -31.95 -9.71
N VAL A 642 14.94 -32.65 -10.55
CA VAL A 642 13.50 -32.85 -10.37
C VAL A 642 13.28 -33.77 -9.18
N VAL A 643 12.60 -33.27 -8.14
CA VAL A 643 12.32 -34.00 -6.89
C VAL A 643 10.88 -34.53 -6.83
N GLY A 644 9.98 -33.98 -7.63
CA GLY A 644 8.58 -34.38 -7.70
C GLY A 644 7.92 -33.93 -8.99
N THR A 645 6.78 -34.54 -9.30
CA THR A 645 5.91 -34.17 -10.41
C THR A 645 4.47 -34.22 -9.93
N ILE A 646 3.72 -33.15 -10.18
CA ILE A 646 2.30 -33.05 -9.82
C ILE A 646 1.49 -33.14 -11.12
N ASP A 647 0.61 -34.14 -11.20
CA ASP A 647 -0.34 -34.26 -12.29
C ASP A 647 -1.48 -33.26 -12.10
N VAL A 648 -1.32 -32.06 -12.66
CA VAL A 648 -2.42 -31.13 -12.85
C VAL A 648 -3.18 -31.65 -14.08
N THR A 649 -4.35 -32.26 -13.94
CA THR A 649 -5.04 -32.90 -15.09
C THR A 649 -5.58 -31.85 -16.07
N VAL A 650 -4.68 -31.21 -16.82
CA VAL A 650 -4.94 -30.17 -17.81
C VAL A 650 -5.29 -30.85 -19.13
N HIS A 651 -6.35 -30.40 -19.80
CA HIS A 651 -6.46 -30.63 -21.24
C HIS A 651 -5.64 -29.51 -21.90
N VAL A 652 -4.32 -29.64 -21.91
CA VAL A 652 -3.44 -28.58 -22.40
C VAL A 652 -3.42 -28.56 -23.92
N GLY A 653 -3.71 -27.40 -24.51
CA GLY A 653 -3.30 -27.08 -25.86
C GLY A 653 -1.79 -26.79 -25.89
N SER A 654 -1.10 -27.24 -26.94
CA SER A 654 0.32 -26.93 -27.14
C SER A 654 0.52 -25.41 -27.17
N GLU A 655 1.35 -24.88 -26.25
CA GLU A 655 1.89 -23.50 -26.18
C GLU A 655 1.16 -22.47 -25.27
N SER A 656 0.20 -22.82 -24.40
CA SER A 656 -0.57 -21.77 -23.66
C SER A 656 -0.85 -22.04 -22.19
N VAL A 657 0.11 -21.79 -21.30
CA VAL A 657 -0.10 -21.91 -19.84
C VAL A 657 0.74 -20.95 -19.00
N GLY A 658 0.16 -20.50 -17.90
CA GLY A 658 0.74 -19.63 -16.89
C GLY A 658 0.80 -20.32 -15.53
N VAL A 659 1.85 -20.01 -14.78
CA VAL A 659 2.05 -20.47 -13.41
C VAL A 659 2.45 -19.28 -12.54
N ALA A 660 1.88 -19.17 -11.34
CA ALA A 660 2.27 -18.16 -10.35
C ALA A 660 2.23 -18.75 -8.95
N VAL A 661 3.12 -18.28 -8.07
CA VAL A 661 3.12 -18.65 -6.64
C VAL A 661 2.69 -17.44 -5.84
N ALA A 662 1.78 -17.63 -4.89
CA ALA A 662 1.39 -16.57 -3.97
C ALA A 662 2.56 -16.17 -3.06
N PRO A 663 2.86 -14.86 -2.94
CA PRO A 663 3.97 -14.38 -2.13
C PRO A 663 3.76 -14.60 -0.63
N ASP A 664 4.80 -14.39 0.17
CA ASP A 664 4.64 -14.32 1.62
C ASP A 664 3.77 -13.11 2.03
N GLY A 665 3.22 -13.17 3.24
CA GLY A 665 2.43 -12.07 3.81
C GLY A 665 0.99 -11.94 3.29
N VAL A 666 0.56 -12.79 2.36
CA VAL A 666 -0.84 -12.86 1.89
C VAL A 666 -1.55 -14.11 2.41
N THR A 667 -2.89 -14.12 2.40
CA THR A 667 -3.69 -15.18 3.03
C THR A 667 -3.52 -16.57 2.40
N ASN A 668 -3.07 -16.61 1.14
CA ASN A 668 -2.81 -17.78 0.32
C ASN A 668 -1.31 -18.04 0.12
N ALA A 669 -0.46 -17.51 1.00
CA ALA A 669 1.00 -17.58 0.87
C ALA A 669 1.49 -19.00 0.56
N GLY A 670 2.19 -19.15 -0.57
CA GLY A 670 2.71 -20.42 -1.07
C GLY A 670 1.81 -21.19 -2.04
N ASP A 671 0.52 -20.89 -2.15
CA ASP A 671 -0.36 -21.56 -3.12
C ASP A 671 0.13 -21.33 -4.55
N VAL A 672 0.11 -22.39 -5.37
CA VAL A 672 0.53 -22.34 -6.78
C VAL A 672 -0.71 -22.33 -7.68
N TYR A 673 -0.83 -21.30 -8.50
CA TYR A 673 -1.93 -21.11 -9.45
C TYR A 673 -1.51 -21.51 -10.86
N VAL A 674 -2.28 -22.37 -11.49
CA VAL A 674 -2.01 -22.91 -12.84
C VAL A 674 -3.21 -22.66 -13.75
N THR A 675 -3.01 -22.05 -14.92
CA THR A 675 -4.09 -21.87 -15.90
C THR A 675 -4.35 -23.15 -16.70
N ASP A 676 -5.64 -23.44 -16.94
CA ASP A 676 -6.12 -24.53 -17.79
C ASP A 676 -6.92 -23.91 -18.95
N ASP A 677 -6.25 -23.76 -20.09
CA ASP A 677 -6.71 -23.01 -21.27
C ASP A 677 -7.97 -23.62 -21.89
N LEU A 678 -7.97 -24.93 -22.15
CA LEU A 678 -9.12 -25.61 -22.76
C LEU A 678 -10.28 -25.81 -21.78
N ALA A 679 -10.03 -25.96 -20.48
CA ALA A 679 -11.10 -26.06 -19.49
C ALA A 679 -11.66 -24.70 -19.06
N SER A 680 -11.00 -23.59 -19.41
CA SER A 680 -11.35 -22.22 -18.96
C SER A 680 -11.35 -22.11 -17.44
N LYS A 681 -10.27 -22.57 -16.80
CA LYS A 681 -10.12 -22.62 -15.34
C LYS A 681 -8.74 -22.17 -14.87
N VAL A 682 -8.66 -21.86 -13.57
CA VAL A 682 -7.41 -21.83 -12.81
C VAL A 682 -7.46 -22.93 -11.75
N LEU A 683 -6.41 -23.73 -11.67
CA LEU A 683 -6.20 -24.76 -10.65
C LEU A 683 -5.35 -24.17 -9.53
N VAL A 684 -5.70 -24.51 -8.28
CA VAL A 684 -4.93 -24.14 -7.09
C VAL A 684 -4.25 -25.40 -6.56
N VAL A 685 -2.93 -25.35 -6.43
CA VAL A 685 -2.09 -26.45 -5.96
C VAL A 685 -1.48 -26.06 -4.62
N ASP A 686 -1.66 -26.91 -3.62
CA ASP A 686 -1.01 -26.77 -2.31
C ASP A 686 0.35 -27.49 -2.35
N PRO A 687 1.48 -26.76 -2.29
CA PRO A 687 2.82 -27.35 -2.38
C PRO A 687 3.19 -28.17 -1.14
N SER A 688 2.49 -28.01 -0.01
CA SER A 688 2.76 -28.82 1.19
C SER A 688 2.23 -30.25 1.06
N THR A 689 1.28 -30.46 0.16
CA THR A 689 0.65 -31.77 -0.08
C THR A 689 0.86 -32.31 -1.49
N ASP A 690 1.45 -31.53 -2.40
CA ASP A 690 1.60 -31.85 -3.82
C ASP A 690 0.25 -32.21 -4.49
N THR A 691 -0.83 -31.51 -4.11
CA THR A 691 -2.18 -31.80 -4.63
C THR A 691 -2.93 -30.56 -5.12
N VAL A 692 -3.80 -30.77 -6.11
CA VAL A 692 -4.78 -29.77 -6.55
C VAL A 692 -5.90 -29.69 -5.50
N VAL A 693 -6.05 -28.53 -4.86
CA VAL A 693 -7.01 -28.30 -3.77
C VAL A 693 -8.27 -27.57 -4.24
N ALA A 694 -8.18 -26.79 -5.31
CA ALA A 694 -9.33 -26.08 -5.89
C ALA A 694 -9.25 -25.93 -7.42
N SER A 695 -10.40 -25.66 -8.04
CA SER A 695 -10.49 -25.27 -9.45
C SER A 695 -11.52 -24.16 -9.63
N VAL A 696 -11.09 -23.01 -10.13
CA VAL A 696 -11.90 -21.79 -10.29
C VAL A 696 -12.21 -21.60 -11.77
N ALA A 697 -13.49 -21.44 -12.12
CA ALA A 697 -13.89 -21.15 -13.50
C ALA A 697 -13.63 -19.68 -13.84
N VAL A 698 -13.00 -19.43 -15.00
CA VAL A 698 -12.65 -18.09 -15.49
C VAL A 698 -13.16 -17.90 -16.93
N GLY A 699 -12.72 -16.83 -17.61
CA GLY A 699 -13.01 -16.62 -19.02
C GLY A 699 -12.35 -17.66 -19.93
N SER A 700 -12.66 -17.60 -21.23
CA SER A 700 -12.19 -18.57 -22.20
C SER A 700 -10.71 -18.37 -22.55
N TYR A 701 -9.98 -19.49 -22.61
CA TYR A 701 -8.56 -19.54 -22.97
C TYR A 701 -7.68 -18.69 -22.01
N PRO A 702 -7.68 -18.99 -20.70
CA PRO A 702 -6.78 -18.31 -19.75
C PRO A 702 -5.31 -18.60 -20.07
N PHE A 703 -4.46 -17.58 -20.00
CA PHE A 703 -3.04 -17.67 -20.32
C PHE A 703 -2.18 -17.24 -19.13
N GLY A 704 -1.90 -15.94 -19.00
CA GLY A 704 -1.10 -15.40 -17.91
C GLY A 704 -1.87 -15.34 -16.60
N VAL A 705 -1.17 -15.58 -15.50
CA VAL A 705 -1.68 -15.46 -14.14
C VAL A 705 -0.66 -14.70 -13.28
N ALA A 706 -1.13 -13.80 -12.43
CA ALA A 706 -0.32 -13.07 -11.47
C ALA A 706 -1.06 -12.92 -10.14
N VAL A 707 -0.32 -12.96 -9.03
CA VAL A 707 -0.85 -12.76 -7.68
C VAL A 707 -0.42 -11.39 -7.16
N ALA A 708 -1.34 -10.61 -6.61
CA ALA A 708 -1.01 -9.33 -6.00
C ALA A 708 -0.16 -9.52 -4.74
N PRO A 709 0.98 -8.82 -4.59
CA PRO A 709 1.85 -8.95 -3.44
C PRO A 709 1.26 -8.33 -2.17
N GLU A 710 1.90 -8.59 -1.02
CA GLU A 710 1.61 -7.88 0.21
C GLU A 710 1.81 -6.36 0.03
N GLY A 711 1.04 -5.55 0.78
CA GLY A 711 1.24 -4.10 0.84
C GLY A 711 0.53 -3.30 -0.25
N VAL A 712 -0.05 -3.95 -1.26
CA VAL A 712 -0.88 -3.29 -2.29
C VAL A 712 -2.38 -3.56 -2.12
N THR A 713 -3.22 -2.74 -2.75
CA THR A 713 -4.68 -2.96 -2.75
C THR A 713 -5.01 -4.28 -3.44
N GLY A 714 -5.83 -5.12 -2.80
CA GLY A 714 -6.14 -6.46 -3.31
C GLY A 714 -5.02 -7.49 -3.06
N ALA A 715 -4.15 -7.28 -2.07
CA ALA A 715 -3.10 -8.24 -1.70
C ALA A 715 -3.63 -9.69 -1.62
N GLY A 716 -3.01 -10.59 -2.37
CA GLY A 716 -3.43 -11.99 -2.54
C GLY A 716 -4.39 -12.25 -3.70
N ASP A 717 -5.08 -11.24 -4.24
CA ASP A 717 -5.98 -11.41 -5.38
C ASP A 717 -5.22 -11.89 -6.63
N VAL A 718 -5.85 -12.79 -7.39
CA VAL A 718 -5.24 -13.46 -8.54
C VAL A 718 -5.86 -12.93 -9.84
N TYR A 719 -5.02 -12.36 -10.70
CA TYR A 719 -5.40 -11.77 -11.98
C TYR A 719 -5.08 -12.75 -13.12
N VAL A 720 -6.07 -13.03 -13.96
CA VAL A 720 -5.98 -14.04 -15.02
C VAL A 720 -6.36 -13.43 -16.36
N ALA A 721 -5.43 -13.41 -17.31
CA ALA A 721 -5.67 -12.96 -18.68
C ALA A 721 -6.41 -14.03 -19.48
N ASN A 722 -7.61 -13.72 -20.00
CA ASN A 722 -8.44 -14.65 -20.77
C ASN A 722 -8.39 -14.26 -22.26
N THR A 723 -7.49 -14.89 -23.01
CA THR A 723 -7.11 -14.49 -24.36
C THR A 723 -8.31 -14.44 -25.31
N ALA A 724 -9.10 -15.51 -25.36
CA ALA A 724 -10.23 -15.61 -26.27
C ALA A 724 -11.44 -14.77 -25.83
N SER A 725 -11.56 -14.44 -24.54
CA SER A 725 -12.63 -13.59 -24.01
C SER A 725 -12.32 -12.10 -24.07
N HIS A 726 -11.05 -11.71 -24.25
CA HIS A 726 -10.61 -10.30 -24.22
C HIS A 726 -10.89 -9.64 -22.86
N THR A 727 -10.70 -10.41 -21.77
CA THR A 727 -10.98 -9.99 -20.40
C THR A 727 -9.88 -10.42 -19.45
N VAL A 728 -9.79 -9.76 -18.29
CA VAL A 728 -9.07 -10.24 -17.11
C VAL A 728 -10.07 -10.69 -16.04
N SER A 729 -9.89 -11.87 -15.47
CA SER A 729 -10.65 -12.33 -14.29
C SER A 729 -9.87 -12.00 -13.03
N VAL A 730 -10.54 -11.53 -11.99
CA VAL A 730 -9.96 -11.31 -10.65
C VAL A 730 -10.54 -12.36 -9.71
N ILE A 731 -9.70 -13.18 -9.09
CA ILE A 731 -10.10 -14.26 -8.18
C ILE A 731 -9.72 -13.87 -6.76
N ASN A 732 -10.67 -13.99 -5.84
CA ASN A 732 -10.41 -13.86 -4.43
C ASN A 732 -9.95 -15.21 -3.86
N PRO A 733 -8.72 -15.31 -3.34
CA PRO A 733 -8.13 -16.60 -2.94
C PRO A 733 -8.75 -17.19 -1.67
N SER A 734 -9.37 -16.37 -0.81
CA SER A 734 -10.02 -16.86 0.41
C SER A 734 -11.33 -17.60 0.14
N THR A 735 -11.89 -17.43 -1.06
CA THR A 735 -13.18 -18.02 -1.46
C THR A 735 -13.10 -18.89 -2.70
N ASP A 736 -11.98 -18.89 -3.42
CA ASP A 736 -11.82 -19.53 -4.72
C ASP A 736 -12.91 -19.12 -5.73
N THR A 737 -13.26 -17.83 -5.76
CA THR A 737 -14.28 -17.29 -6.67
C THR A 737 -13.81 -16.06 -7.44
N VAL A 738 -14.30 -15.93 -8.67
CA VAL A 738 -14.11 -14.73 -9.49
C VAL A 738 -14.97 -13.59 -8.91
N ILE A 739 -14.31 -12.51 -8.49
CA ILE A 739 -14.94 -11.30 -7.93
C ILE A 739 -15.12 -10.18 -8.96
N ALA A 740 -14.31 -10.17 -10.02
CA ALA A 740 -14.45 -9.23 -11.13
C ALA A 740 -14.07 -9.84 -12.49
N THR A 741 -14.63 -9.28 -13.56
CA THR A 741 -14.25 -9.59 -14.95
C THR A 741 -14.15 -8.27 -15.71
N ILE A 742 -12.92 -7.93 -16.10
CA ILE A 742 -12.55 -6.61 -16.59
C ILE A 742 -12.29 -6.70 -18.09
N ALA A 743 -12.98 -5.90 -18.90
CA ALA A 743 -12.72 -5.85 -20.34
C ALA A 743 -11.42 -5.10 -20.61
N VAL A 744 -10.55 -5.68 -21.45
CA VAL A 744 -9.25 -5.13 -21.84
C VAL A 744 -9.12 -5.10 -23.37
N GLY A 745 -7.91 -4.94 -23.90
CA GLY A 745 -7.64 -5.07 -25.33
C GLY A 745 -7.83 -6.51 -25.85
N SER A 746 -7.59 -6.69 -27.15
CA SER A 746 -7.80 -7.97 -27.83
C SER A 746 -6.65 -8.94 -27.58
N ALA A 747 -7.01 -10.19 -27.29
CA ALA A 747 -6.10 -11.30 -26.98
C ALA A 747 -5.09 -10.96 -25.87
N PRO A 748 -5.55 -10.73 -24.62
CA PRO A 748 -4.64 -10.54 -23.50
C PRO A 748 -3.88 -11.84 -23.19
N GLU A 749 -2.57 -11.75 -22.97
CA GLU A 749 -1.71 -12.90 -22.66
C GLU A 749 -0.94 -12.68 -21.35
N GLY A 750 0.11 -11.86 -21.36
CA GLY A 750 0.89 -11.52 -20.17
C GLY A 750 0.12 -10.61 -19.21
N VAL A 751 0.24 -10.89 -17.91
CA VAL A 751 -0.29 -10.07 -16.83
C VAL A 751 0.75 -9.96 -15.72
N ALA A 752 0.94 -8.77 -15.16
CA ALA A 752 1.80 -8.53 -14.01
C ALA A 752 1.21 -7.46 -13.11
N VAL A 753 1.37 -7.61 -11.80
CA VAL A 753 0.96 -6.63 -10.79
C VAL A 753 2.18 -5.80 -10.42
N ASN A 754 2.03 -4.47 -10.43
CA ASN A 754 3.07 -3.58 -9.94
C ASN A 754 3.18 -3.71 -8.41
N PRO A 755 4.33 -4.15 -7.86
CA PRO A 755 4.46 -4.41 -6.43
C PRO A 755 4.50 -3.14 -5.58
N ILE A 756 4.58 -1.96 -6.21
CA ILE A 756 4.64 -0.65 -5.55
C ILE A 756 3.26 -0.01 -5.53
N THR A 757 2.58 0.03 -6.69
CA THR A 757 1.29 0.73 -6.84
C THR A 757 0.07 -0.18 -6.77
N GLY A 758 0.25 -1.48 -7.01
CA GLY A 758 -0.84 -2.45 -7.19
C GLY A 758 -1.47 -2.43 -8.59
N ASP A 759 -1.11 -1.50 -9.47
CA ASP A 759 -1.68 -1.45 -10.82
C ASP A 759 -1.34 -2.71 -11.62
N VAL A 760 -2.31 -3.20 -12.39
CA VAL A 760 -2.16 -4.44 -13.16
C VAL A 760 -1.95 -4.12 -14.63
N TYR A 761 -0.82 -4.57 -15.17
CA TYR A 761 -0.41 -4.36 -16.56
C TYR A 761 -0.72 -5.62 -17.38
N VAL A 762 -1.41 -5.45 -18.49
CA VAL A 762 -1.93 -6.55 -19.32
C VAL A 762 -1.49 -6.35 -20.77
N ALA A 763 -0.68 -7.26 -21.30
CA ALA A 763 -0.24 -7.25 -22.68
C ALA A 763 -1.35 -7.76 -23.61
N ASN A 764 -1.84 -6.91 -24.52
CA ASN A 764 -2.90 -7.22 -25.46
C ASN A 764 -2.32 -7.56 -26.84
N THR A 765 -2.04 -8.83 -27.06
CA THR A 765 -1.27 -9.35 -28.18
C THR A 765 -1.82 -8.98 -29.55
N SER A 766 -3.14 -8.98 -29.73
CA SER A 766 -3.77 -8.62 -31.01
C SER A 766 -4.09 -7.14 -31.15
N SER A 767 -3.90 -6.35 -30.10
CA SER A 767 -4.11 -4.90 -30.09
C SER A 767 -2.83 -4.09 -30.16
N ASP A 768 -1.65 -4.72 -30.11
CA ASP A 768 -0.35 -4.05 -30.05
C ASP A 768 -0.30 -3.00 -28.92
N SER A 769 -0.93 -3.30 -27.78
CA SER A 769 -1.09 -2.36 -26.68
C SER A 769 -1.02 -3.05 -25.30
N VAL A 770 -0.89 -2.24 -24.25
CA VAL A 770 -0.93 -2.68 -22.85
C VAL A 770 -2.07 -1.95 -22.14
N SER A 771 -2.96 -2.71 -21.50
CA SER A 771 -3.99 -2.14 -20.62
C SER A 771 -3.45 -2.05 -19.19
N VAL A 772 -3.73 -0.94 -18.52
CA VAL A 772 -3.40 -0.74 -17.09
C VAL A 772 -4.69 -0.68 -16.31
N ILE A 773 -4.83 -1.54 -15.31
CA ILE A 773 -6.03 -1.70 -14.49
C ILE A 773 -5.74 -1.21 -13.08
N ASN A 774 -6.66 -0.41 -12.53
CA ASN A 774 -6.63 -0.04 -11.12
C ASN A 774 -7.36 -1.12 -10.29
N PRO A 775 -6.68 -1.78 -9.34
CA PRO A 775 -7.25 -2.88 -8.54
C PRO A 775 -8.31 -2.42 -7.53
N SER A 776 -8.34 -1.13 -7.16
CA SER A 776 -9.35 -0.60 -6.23
C SER A 776 -10.71 -0.41 -6.87
N THR A 777 -10.75 -0.23 -8.19
CA THR A 777 -11.99 0.03 -8.96
C THR A 777 -12.32 -1.06 -9.97
N ASP A 778 -11.43 -2.03 -10.21
CA ASP A 778 -11.56 -3.05 -11.25
C ASP A 778 -11.81 -2.47 -12.65
N THR A 779 -11.14 -1.36 -12.97
CA THR A 779 -11.29 -0.67 -14.26
C THR A 779 -9.97 -0.39 -14.95
N VAL A 780 -9.96 -0.47 -16.29
CA VAL A 780 -8.86 0.01 -17.12
C VAL A 780 -8.74 1.53 -17.00
N ILE A 781 -7.59 2.00 -16.51
CA ILE A 781 -7.26 3.42 -16.33
C ILE A 781 -6.37 3.98 -17.46
N ALA A 782 -5.65 3.11 -18.18
CA ALA A 782 -4.88 3.49 -19.35
C ALA A 782 -4.81 2.37 -20.40
N THR A 783 -4.59 2.76 -21.65
CA THR A 783 -4.21 1.84 -22.74
C THR A 783 -3.04 2.47 -23.47
N ILE A 784 -1.91 1.76 -23.51
CA ILE A 784 -0.63 2.26 -23.96
C ILE A 784 -0.21 1.47 -25.20
N ASP A 785 -0.02 2.15 -26.33
CA ASP A 785 0.46 1.51 -27.55
C ASP A 785 1.90 1.03 -27.36
N VAL A 786 2.22 -0.18 -27.79
CA VAL A 786 3.58 -0.75 -27.72
C VAL A 786 4.02 -1.30 -29.07
N GLY A 787 5.06 -2.14 -29.11
CA GLY A 787 5.48 -2.83 -30.34
C GLY A 787 4.50 -3.93 -30.73
N SER A 788 4.76 -4.56 -31.87
CA SER A 788 3.83 -5.55 -32.44
C SER A 788 3.91 -6.90 -31.73
N GLN A 789 2.73 -7.48 -31.47
CA GLN A 789 2.53 -8.74 -30.77
C GLN A 789 3.16 -8.75 -29.36
N PRO A 790 2.65 -7.92 -28.42
CA PRO A 790 3.13 -7.96 -27.05
C PRO A 790 2.71 -9.28 -26.37
N LEU A 791 3.65 -9.95 -25.68
CA LEU A 791 3.41 -11.26 -25.06
C LEU A 791 3.61 -11.20 -23.54
N GLY A 792 4.86 -11.19 -23.09
CA GLY A 792 5.24 -11.16 -21.68
C GLY A 792 5.32 -9.75 -21.11
N VAL A 793 4.98 -9.61 -19.84
CA VAL A 793 5.13 -8.38 -19.06
C VAL A 793 5.71 -8.70 -17.69
N ALA A 794 6.67 -7.90 -17.23
CA ALA A 794 7.20 -7.95 -15.87
C ALA A 794 7.36 -6.53 -15.34
N VAL A 795 7.18 -6.35 -14.03
CA VAL A 795 7.33 -5.04 -13.37
C VAL A 795 8.54 -5.09 -12.45
N ALA A 796 9.39 -4.08 -12.50
CA ALA A 796 10.55 -3.98 -11.63
C ALA A 796 10.11 -3.83 -10.16
N PRO A 797 10.64 -4.65 -9.23
CA PRO A 797 10.29 -4.60 -7.82
C PRO A 797 10.86 -3.36 -7.11
N GLU A 798 10.47 -3.15 -5.85
CA GLU A 798 11.07 -2.11 -5.03
C GLU A 798 12.57 -2.34 -4.83
N GLY A 799 13.32 -1.24 -4.62
CA GLY A 799 14.73 -1.30 -4.27
C GLY A 799 15.69 -1.59 -5.44
N VAL A 800 15.21 -1.71 -6.68
CA VAL A 800 16.07 -1.83 -7.88
C VAL A 800 15.97 -0.61 -8.79
N THR A 801 16.91 -0.48 -9.74
CA THR A 801 16.87 0.62 -10.72
C THR A 801 15.67 0.44 -11.66
N GLY A 802 14.89 1.51 -11.85
CA GLY A 802 13.64 1.45 -12.62
C GLY A 802 12.47 0.82 -11.85
N ALA A 803 12.52 0.79 -10.52
CA ALA A 803 11.44 0.28 -9.66
C ALA A 803 10.05 0.81 -10.11
N GLY A 804 9.12 -0.11 -10.36
CA GLY A 804 7.77 0.18 -10.85
C GLY A 804 7.64 0.29 -12.38
N ASP A 805 8.74 0.31 -13.13
CA ASP A 805 8.69 0.27 -14.60
C ASP A 805 8.25 -1.14 -15.07
N ALA A 806 7.35 -1.18 -16.05
CA ALA A 806 6.92 -2.39 -16.72
C ALA A 806 7.70 -2.62 -18.02
N TYR A 807 8.23 -3.83 -18.19
CA TYR A 807 8.96 -4.30 -19.36
C TYR A 807 8.09 -5.26 -20.14
N VAL A 808 7.88 -4.98 -21.43
CA VAL A 808 6.93 -5.72 -22.28
C VAL A 808 7.64 -6.24 -23.52
N THR A 809 7.64 -7.56 -23.72
CA THR A 809 8.21 -8.18 -24.93
C THR A 809 7.28 -7.98 -26.11
N ASN A 810 7.82 -7.57 -27.25
CA ASN A 810 7.09 -7.39 -28.50
C ASN A 810 7.64 -8.38 -29.53
N SER A 811 6.97 -9.52 -29.65
CA SER A 811 7.52 -10.70 -30.34
C SER A 811 7.79 -10.45 -31.81
N LEU A 812 6.84 -9.86 -32.55
CA LEU A 812 7.03 -9.58 -33.98
C LEU A 812 7.98 -8.43 -34.27
N SER A 813 8.13 -7.50 -33.32
CA SER A 813 9.05 -6.38 -33.45
C SER A 813 10.48 -6.72 -33.04
N ASN A 814 10.70 -7.84 -32.32
CA ASN A 814 11.99 -8.20 -31.71
C ASN A 814 12.49 -7.11 -30.74
N THR A 815 11.58 -6.55 -29.96
CA THR A 815 11.88 -5.44 -29.05
C THR A 815 11.27 -5.62 -27.67
N VAL A 816 11.80 -4.93 -26.66
CA VAL A 816 11.16 -4.72 -25.36
C VAL A 816 10.74 -3.25 -25.22
N SER A 817 9.48 -3.01 -24.86
CA SER A 817 8.96 -1.70 -24.52
C SER A 817 9.10 -1.47 -23.01
N VAL A 818 9.46 -0.25 -22.61
CA VAL A 818 9.52 0.16 -21.21
C VAL A 818 8.43 1.18 -20.95
N ILE A 819 7.58 0.89 -19.97
CA ILE A 819 6.44 1.68 -19.56
C ILE A 819 6.67 2.12 -18.12
N GLY A 820 6.77 3.42 -17.87
CA GLY A 820 6.87 3.92 -16.50
C GLY A 820 5.55 3.75 -15.73
N PRO A 821 5.58 3.86 -14.38
CA PRO A 821 4.38 3.80 -13.56
C PRO A 821 3.33 4.80 -14.06
N VAL A 822 2.10 4.32 -14.25
CA VAL A 822 0.98 5.20 -14.62
C VAL A 822 0.53 5.93 -13.36
N GLY A 823 1.10 7.11 -13.09
CA GLY A 823 0.54 8.02 -12.08
C GLY A 823 -0.87 8.47 -12.46
N PRO A 824 -1.65 9.06 -11.53
CA PRO A 824 -2.79 9.87 -11.95
C PRO A 824 -2.27 10.86 -13.00
N ALA A 825 -2.88 10.84 -14.18
CA ALA A 825 -2.35 11.48 -15.38
C ALA A 825 -1.76 12.87 -15.08
N SER A 826 -0.43 12.97 -15.05
CA SER A 826 0.27 14.26 -14.91
C SER A 826 0.09 15.08 -16.21
N PRO A 827 -0.09 16.41 -16.10
CA PRO A 827 -0.59 17.31 -17.16
C PRO A 827 0.34 17.55 -18.36
#